data_AF-A0A956BR35-F1
#
_entry.id   AF-A0A956BR35-F1
#
_cell.length_a   1.000
_cell.length_b   1.000
_cell.length_c   1.000
_cell.angle_alpha   90.00
_cell.angle_beta   90.00
_cell.angle_gamma   90.00
#
_symmetry.space_group_name_H-M   'P 1'
#
loop_
_entity.id
_entity.type
_entity.pdbx_description
1 polymer ?
#
loop_
_entity_poly.entity_id
_entity_poly.type
_entity_poly.pdbx_seq_one_letter_code
_entity_poly.pdbx_strand_id
1 'polypeptide(L)'
;MATKKKPRALADLASVTDPTAPIDSPMLLKAAQPVLKQLEGDLTQRAKGSPAVTLALKARHKAEQDARRTADAYPQWLEHFVEQVAAAWLLSCVFVRTLEDRGLLAQNRIAGPGALDSQRVFLELAPSLSERDYLLFVFRELTRLPAAKALFDARHNPVWMLAPSAEASKALLQLFRAPHADAPALRFGQPDTRVLGDLYQDLNANVRKRYALLQTPDFVESFILDRTLEPAIQKFGLDAADLIDPTCGSGHFLLGAFARLYDHQLRHQPGLSPREAARLALDKVYGADINPYAVAVARFRLTLAYLEKAGFKKLGEAPELPLHVVVADSLLHNPQLKLDTPGTIDRAVQTSFLDMEQLDAEARAEFGGREYQLEDPEEARAVLTRKFAAVVGNPPYITVKDAVLRERYREMYPSAAGKYAVSVPFTERFFHLGRLGARVGMITANSFMKREFGKKLIEAFLPTVNLDLIVNTSGAYIPGHGTPTVLLFGSAEEPTGGDVRAVLAKRGEPSTPADPEQGEVWRSIVDHHAEVGFENEYVNVAEVPRGDLAGHPWSLAGGGAGDLKSLLEESADCVLGDVAAQIGISCVTGEDEVYLLPRDVALRSAVGRTIPLVTGDGVRDWSLSAAAECVFPYGAQFDVRSPGDAVAELRYLWPFRTNLSQRKRFGKPMLQRGLTWYELQELYANKLQTPLTITFAFVATHNHFVLDRGGKVFNRSAPIIKLPESATEDDHLTLLAYLNSSTACFWMKQVMHNKGQGGVNEGLRSDVWDQFHEFSGTPLKALPVPERTETCVELARALLERRARMADIPAAAVNTPVAEHGALREEYVRLARELVSLQEQLDWHVYGLFGIIRTEAIPALPTEIEAGRRPFEFIIAENDLRGASNEWFRRNGYTAPPLSECHLLQHVAAIRSNKDLSLLEQPEYKRPWRFPSFDELHRAALAAAISVALEEIVAGHEGSKTRQNIVSGVLADAQWRARAESYFGDDAATHLADDLEGAAVPYLAALRFTDAGLTKHAQWQRTWDLQRQEDAGVKLAAPIPVPPKYDQKDYRDSRYWSLRGKLDVPKERFISYPGCESDEDGEPVYGWAGWDHLQRAQALVALYNDRKTREGWDKDRLTPMLAGLLELIPWLKQWHNEPNAEFDGLRMGDSYEAFLDGECRALGLTPDSLLRWRPVR
;
A
#
# COMPACT_ATOMS: atom_id res chain seq x y z
N MET A 1 14.12 -7.06 27.24
CA MET A 1 15.16 -7.51 26.28
C MET A 1 14.85 -8.95 25.87
N ALA A 2 14.23 -9.16 24.71
CA ALA A 2 14.08 -10.50 24.14
C ALA A 2 15.41 -10.92 23.52
N THR A 3 16.05 -11.92 24.11
CA THR A 3 17.26 -12.53 23.56
C THR A 3 16.91 -13.16 22.20
N LYS A 4 17.42 -12.57 21.11
CA LYS A 4 17.40 -13.17 19.77
C LYS A 4 18.18 -14.50 19.86
N LYS A 5 17.47 -15.61 20.04
CA LYS A 5 18.05 -16.96 19.92
C LYS A 5 18.68 -17.07 18.53
N LYS A 6 19.95 -17.50 18.47
CA LYS A 6 20.60 -17.89 17.21
C LYS A 6 19.71 -18.91 16.49
N PRO A 7 19.48 -18.78 15.18
CA PRO A 7 18.66 -19.75 14.44
C PRO A 7 19.35 -21.11 14.41
N ARG A 8 18.60 -22.17 14.76
CA ARG A 8 19.04 -23.57 14.66
C ARG A 8 19.31 -23.94 13.20
N ALA A 9 20.36 -24.72 12.93
CA ALA A 9 20.64 -25.32 11.64
C ALA A 9 19.81 -26.61 11.43
N LEU A 10 19.60 -27.04 10.17
CA LEU A 10 18.89 -28.31 9.87
C LEU A 10 19.52 -29.52 10.61
N ALA A 11 20.83 -29.47 10.84
CA ALA A 11 21.58 -30.48 11.58
C ALA A 11 21.21 -30.55 13.08
N ASP A 12 20.72 -29.46 13.67
CA ASP A 12 20.38 -29.38 15.10
C ASP A 12 19.07 -30.10 15.45
N LEU A 13 18.25 -30.45 14.43
CA LEU A 13 16.99 -31.21 14.58
C LEU A 13 17.15 -32.71 14.36
N ALA A 14 18.36 -33.19 14.01
CA ALA A 14 18.63 -34.62 13.80
C ALA A 14 18.40 -35.48 15.05
N SER A 15 18.27 -34.86 16.24
CA SER A 15 18.05 -35.51 17.53
C SER A 15 16.58 -35.89 17.80
N VAL A 16 15.62 -35.37 17.01
CA VAL A 16 14.19 -35.69 17.14
C VAL A 16 13.81 -36.72 16.07
N THR A 17 13.56 -37.96 16.48
CA THR A 17 13.26 -39.08 15.56
C THR A 17 11.77 -39.32 15.35
N ASP A 18 10.90 -38.72 16.17
CA ASP A 18 9.45 -38.86 16.08
C ASP A 18 8.89 -38.17 14.83
N PRO A 19 8.28 -38.90 13.88
CA PRO A 19 7.70 -38.31 12.67
C PRO A 19 6.46 -37.46 12.93
N THR A 20 5.86 -37.55 14.13
CA THR A 20 4.66 -36.81 14.52
C THR A 20 4.96 -35.50 15.27
N ALA A 21 6.24 -35.22 15.54
CA ALA A 21 6.65 -33.99 16.20
C ALA A 21 6.25 -32.75 15.39
N PRO A 22 5.84 -31.64 16.05
CA PRO A 22 5.52 -30.40 15.37
C PRO A 22 6.68 -29.87 14.53
N ILE A 23 6.38 -29.44 13.30
CA ILE A 23 7.37 -28.89 12.38
C ILE A 23 7.71 -27.44 12.74
N ASP A 24 9.00 -27.08 12.64
CA ASP A 24 9.48 -25.70 12.74
C ASP A 24 9.21 -24.98 11.39
N SER A 25 8.04 -24.35 11.26
CA SER A 25 7.61 -23.66 10.03
C SER A 25 8.60 -22.57 9.56
N PRO A 26 9.13 -21.67 10.43
CA PRO A 26 10.17 -20.72 10.03
C PRO A 26 11.42 -21.38 9.46
N MET A 27 11.85 -22.50 10.03
CA MET A 27 13.01 -23.23 9.52
C MET A 27 12.71 -23.90 8.18
N LEU A 28 11.55 -24.56 8.04
CA LEU A 28 11.11 -25.14 6.77
C LEU A 28 11.11 -24.08 5.67
N LEU A 29 10.54 -22.91 5.95
CA LEU A 29 10.50 -21.79 5.00
C LEU A 29 11.91 -21.35 4.59
N LYS A 30 12.79 -21.16 5.56
CA LYS A 30 14.19 -20.77 5.31
C LYS A 30 14.96 -21.80 4.46
N ALA A 31 14.68 -23.09 4.65
CA ALA A 31 15.31 -24.16 3.88
C ALA A 31 14.71 -24.33 2.48
N ALA A 32 13.39 -24.14 2.33
CA ALA A 32 12.68 -24.32 1.07
C ALA A 32 12.86 -23.14 0.09
N GLN A 33 12.98 -21.91 0.58
CA GLN A 33 13.10 -20.70 -0.26
C GLN A 33 14.25 -20.75 -1.28
N PRO A 34 15.51 -21.12 -0.93
CA PRO A 34 16.59 -21.24 -1.89
C PRO A 34 16.31 -22.28 -2.98
N VAL A 35 15.73 -23.43 -2.58
CA VAL A 35 15.39 -24.52 -3.51
C VAL A 35 14.27 -24.11 -4.46
N LEU A 36 13.25 -23.40 -3.96
CA LEU A 36 12.17 -22.86 -4.77
C LEU A 36 12.70 -21.85 -5.80
N LYS A 37 13.58 -20.93 -5.39
CA LYS A 37 14.20 -19.95 -6.30
C LYS A 37 15.06 -20.63 -7.38
N GLN A 38 15.80 -21.68 -7.01
CA GLN A 38 16.54 -22.50 -7.97
C GLN A 38 15.60 -23.17 -8.97
N LEU A 39 14.48 -23.73 -8.48
CA LEU A 39 13.47 -24.39 -9.29
C LEU A 39 12.77 -23.42 -10.26
N GLU A 40 12.43 -22.21 -9.82
CA GLU A 40 11.86 -21.16 -10.67
C GLU A 40 12.82 -20.74 -11.79
N GLY A 41 14.11 -20.55 -11.46
CA GLY A 41 15.14 -20.24 -12.45
C GLY A 41 15.30 -21.36 -13.49
N ASP A 42 15.32 -22.61 -13.03
CA ASP A 42 15.39 -23.80 -13.88
C ASP A 42 14.18 -23.91 -14.81
N LEU A 43 12.96 -23.85 -14.26
CA LEU A 43 11.71 -23.93 -15.05
C LEU A 43 11.60 -22.78 -16.05
N THR A 44 12.07 -21.58 -15.71
CA THR A 44 12.14 -20.45 -16.66
C THR A 44 13.07 -20.75 -17.83
N GLN A 45 14.24 -21.36 -17.56
CA GLN A 45 15.15 -21.80 -18.63
C GLN A 45 14.52 -22.90 -19.47
N ARG A 46 13.84 -23.87 -18.84
CA ARG A 46 13.13 -24.96 -19.53
C ARG A 46 12.03 -24.42 -20.45
N ALA A 47 11.25 -23.44 -19.99
CA ALA A 47 10.20 -22.80 -20.77
C ALA A 47 10.73 -22.08 -22.03
N LYS A 48 11.96 -21.53 -21.97
CA LYS A 48 12.62 -20.81 -23.07
C LYS A 48 13.51 -21.70 -23.94
N GLY A 49 14.01 -22.80 -23.40
CA GLY A 49 15.02 -23.66 -24.05
C GLY A 49 14.48 -24.60 -25.11
N SER A 50 13.15 -24.83 -25.15
CA SER A 50 12.50 -25.67 -26.16
C SER A 50 11.49 -24.86 -26.98
N PRO A 51 11.67 -24.75 -28.32
CA PRO A 51 10.73 -24.03 -29.18
C PRO A 51 9.29 -24.54 -29.09
N ALA A 52 9.10 -25.86 -28.94
CA ALA A 52 7.78 -26.48 -28.81
C ALA A 52 7.08 -26.06 -27.50
N VAL A 53 7.82 -26.06 -26.38
CA VAL A 53 7.30 -25.61 -25.08
C VAL A 53 6.96 -24.12 -25.12
N THR A 54 7.85 -23.29 -25.66
CA THR A 54 7.60 -21.85 -25.81
C THR A 54 6.35 -21.59 -26.66
N LEU A 55 6.15 -22.35 -27.75
CA LEU A 55 4.97 -22.20 -28.61
C LEU A 55 3.68 -22.58 -27.88
N ALA A 56 3.67 -23.69 -27.14
CA ALA A 56 2.52 -24.12 -26.35
C ALA A 56 2.14 -23.09 -25.27
N LEU A 57 3.13 -22.56 -24.56
CA LEU A 57 2.92 -21.54 -23.53
C LEU A 57 2.41 -20.22 -24.12
N LYS A 58 2.91 -19.79 -25.30
CA LYS A 58 2.37 -18.62 -26.00
C LYS A 58 0.94 -18.83 -26.48
N ALA A 59 0.61 -20.03 -26.98
CA ALA A 59 -0.76 -20.37 -27.38
C ALA A 59 -1.71 -20.31 -26.18
N ARG A 60 -1.29 -20.82 -25.01
CA ARG A 60 -2.05 -20.69 -23.76
C ARG A 60 -2.26 -19.23 -23.35
N HIS A 61 -1.18 -18.44 -23.34
CA HIS A 61 -1.27 -17.01 -23.02
C HIS A 61 -2.27 -16.29 -23.95
N LYS A 62 -2.23 -16.58 -25.25
CA LYS A 62 -3.19 -16.06 -26.22
C LYS A 62 -4.63 -16.50 -25.91
N ALA A 63 -4.85 -17.77 -25.59
CA ALA A 63 -6.18 -18.27 -25.22
C ALA A 63 -6.72 -17.57 -23.96
N GLU A 64 -5.88 -17.34 -22.95
CA GLU A 64 -6.28 -16.59 -21.74
C GLU A 64 -6.56 -15.11 -22.03
N GLN A 65 -5.84 -14.49 -22.98
CA GLN A 65 -6.14 -13.14 -23.46
C GLN A 65 -7.47 -13.06 -24.23
N ASP A 66 -7.68 -13.98 -25.17
CA ASP A 66 -8.90 -14.05 -25.99
C ASP A 66 -10.13 -14.32 -25.11
N ALA A 67 -10.00 -15.15 -24.08
CA ALA A 67 -11.03 -15.42 -23.06
C ALA A 67 -11.21 -14.29 -22.03
N ARG A 68 -10.50 -13.16 -22.18
CA ARG A 68 -10.55 -11.99 -21.28
C ARG A 68 -10.21 -12.34 -19.82
N ARG A 69 -9.26 -13.27 -19.62
CA ARG A 69 -8.79 -13.74 -18.30
C ARG A 69 -7.48 -13.07 -17.86
N THR A 70 -6.70 -12.52 -18.79
CA THR A 70 -5.46 -11.79 -18.48
C THR A 70 -5.18 -10.66 -19.47
N ALA A 71 -4.68 -9.54 -18.97
CA ALA A 71 -4.09 -8.45 -19.75
C ALA A 71 -2.55 -8.43 -19.69
N ASP A 72 -1.91 -9.35 -18.97
CA ASP A 72 -0.46 -9.39 -18.81
C ASP A 72 0.23 -9.63 -20.16
N ALA A 73 1.39 -9.00 -20.36
CA ALA A 73 2.26 -9.35 -21.47
C ALA A 73 2.91 -10.71 -21.22
N TYR A 74 3.21 -11.46 -22.30
CA TYR A 74 3.74 -12.82 -22.22
C TYR A 74 4.91 -13.01 -21.22
N PRO A 75 5.92 -12.12 -21.12
CA PRO A 75 7.02 -12.31 -20.17
C PRO A 75 6.56 -12.30 -18.71
N GLN A 76 5.62 -11.41 -18.37
CA GLN A 76 5.07 -11.28 -17.02
C GLN A 76 4.14 -12.46 -16.71
N TRP A 77 3.30 -12.86 -17.67
CA TRP A 77 2.46 -14.05 -17.55
C TRP A 77 3.30 -15.32 -17.32
N LEU A 78 4.40 -15.48 -18.06
CA LEU A 78 5.29 -16.64 -17.95
C LEU A 78 5.97 -16.72 -16.59
N GLU A 79 6.41 -15.59 -16.02
CA GLU A 79 6.96 -15.53 -14.67
C GLU A 79 5.96 -16.09 -13.66
N HIS A 80 4.70 -15.63 -13.73
CA HIS A 80 3.65 -16.10 -12.83
C HIS A 80 3.34 -17.59 -13.01
N PHE A 81 3.29 -18.07 -14.26
CA PHE A 81 3.08 -19.47 -14.57
C PHE A 81 4.21 -20.35 -14.00
N VAL A 82 5.47 -19.91 -14.08
CA VAL A 82 6.61 -20.65 -13.54
C VAL A 82 6.60 -20.68 -12.01
N GLU A 83 6.31 -19.56 -11.35
CA GLU A 83 6.13 -19.50 -9.88
C GLU A 83 5.08 -20.53 -9.42
N GLN A 84 3.98 -20.60 -10.16
CA GLN A 84 2.91 -21.58 -9.96
C GLN A 84 3.46 -23.02 -10.09
N VAL A 85 4.05 -23.39 -11.23
CA VAL A 85 4.52 -24.78 -11.41
C VAL A 85 5.59 -25.15 -10.39
N ALA A 86 6.51 -24.25 -10.04
CA ALA A 86 7.54 -24.48 -9.03
C ALA A 86 6.95 -24.82 -7.66
N ALA A 87 5.93 -24.07 -7.23
CA ALA A 87 5.22 -24.35 -5.99
C ALA A 87 4.50 -25.71 -6.01
N ALA A 88 3.94 -26.12 -7.15
CA ALA A 88 3.27 -27.42 -7.33
C ALA A 88 4.22 -28.60 -7.03
N TRP A 89 5.45 -28.51 -7.53
CA TRP A 89 6.48 -29.52 -7.34
C TRP A 89 6.88 -29.66 -5.86
N LEU A 90 7.13 -28.53 -5.19
CA LEU A 90 7.45 -28.52 -3.77
C LEU A 90 6.30 -29.08 -2.93
N LEU A 91 5.07 -28.62 -3.18
CA LEU A 91 3.89 -29.02 -2.43
C LEU A 91 3.54 -30.50 -2.64
N SER A 92 3.67 -31.02 -3.86
CA SER A 92 3.47 -32.44 -4.15
C SER A 92 4.44 -33.31 -3.35
N CYS A 93 5.70 -32.90 -3.22
CA CYS A 93 6.66 -33.58 -2.35
C CYS A 93 6.25 -33.50 -0.87
N VAL A 94 5.75 -32.34 -0.39
CA VAL A 94 5.23 -32.20 0.98
C VAL A 94 4.05 -33.15 1.23
N PHE A 95 3.13 -33.31 0.27
CA PHE A 95 2.01 -34.24 0.40
C PHE A 95 2.50 -35.68 0.51
N VAL A 96 3.44 -36.11 -0.35
CA VAL A 96 4.03 -37.45 -0.24
C VAL A 96 4.74 -37.64 1.10
N ARG A 97 5.54 -36.67 1.54
CA ARG A 97 6.21 -36.71 2.86
C ARG A 97 5.22 -36.79 4.02
N THR A 98 4.09 -36.09 3.93
CA THR A 98 3.01 -36.17 4.94
C THR A 98 2.38 -37.56 4.98
N LEU A 99 2.15 -38.18 3.82
CA LEU A 99 1.63 -39.54 3.74
C LEU A 99 2.65 -40.58 4.28
N GLU A 100 3.94 -40.39 4.04
CA GLU A 100 5.03 -41.22 4.57
C GLU A 100 5.14 -41.10 6.08
N ASP A 101 5.21 -39.88 6.62
CA ASP A 101 5.41 -39.62 8.05
C ASP A 101 4.19 -40.04 8.89
N ARG A 102 2.98 -40.03 8.30
CA ARG A 102 1.76 -40.60 8.91
C ARG A 102 1.61 -42.12 8.71
N GLY A 103 2.56 -42.76 8.01
CA GLY A 103 2.53 -44.20 7.76
C GLY A 103 1.39 -44.66 6.85
N LEU A 104 0.84 -43.78 6.00
CA LEU A 104 -0.31 -44.07 5.12
C LEU A 104 0.09 -44.78 3.83
N LEU A 105 1.38 -44.78 3.47
CA LEU A 105 1.93 -45.52 2.33
C LEU A 105 2.42 -46.91 2.73
N ALA A 106 2.46 -47.82 1.76
CA ALA A 106 3.04 -49.16 1.94
C ALA A 106 4.58 -49.13 1.93
N GLN A 107 5.15 -48.24 1.12
CA GLN A 107 6.60 -48.02 1.00
C GLN A 107 6.87 -46.53 0.96
N ASN A 108 7.93 -46.10 1.66
CA ASN A 108 8.43 -44.74 1.57
C ASN A 108 9.17 -44.54 0.25
N ARG A 109 8.97 -43.38 -0.40
CA ARG A 109 9.48 -43.04 -1.73
C ARG A 109 10.45 -41.84 -1.69
N ILE A 110 10.12 -40.76 -0.98
CA ILE A 110 10.93 -39.54 -0.95
C ILE A 110 11.96 -39.61 0.19
N ALA A 111 11.51 -39.84 1.43
CA ALA A 111 12.38 -40.00 2.59
C ALA A 111 11.74 -40.91 3.66
N GLY A 112 12.50 -41.22 4.71
CA GLY A 112 12.19 -42.25 5.70
C GLY A 112 12.77 -43.63 5.32
N PRO A 113 12.69 -44.61 6.24
CA PRO A 113 13.26 -45.94 6.05
C PRO A 113 12.85 -46.57 4.71
N GLY A 114 13.83 -46.99 3.91
CA GLY A 114 13.63 -47.68 2.61
C GLY A 114 13.37 -46.77 1.41
N ALA A 115 13.34 -45.44 1.58
CA ALA A 115 13.15 -44.50 0.47
C ALA A 115 14.33 -44.47 -0.52
N LEU A 116 15.57 -44.58 -0.01
CA LEU A 116 16.76 -44.67 -0.87
C LEU A 116 16.80 -45.98 -1.66
N ASP A 117 16.40 -47.08 -1.04
CA ASP A 117 16.30 -48.38 -1.71
C ASP A 117 15.27 -48.33 -2.85
N SER A 118 14.11 -47.69 -2.61
CA SER A 118 13.09 -47.48 -3.66
C SER A 118 13.64 -46.73 -4.87
N GLN A 119 14.39 -45.65 -4.65
CA GLN A 119 15.02 -44.90 -5.74
C GLN A 119 16.11 -45.71 -6.44
N ARG A 120 16.95 -46.42 -5.67
CA ARG A 120 18.03 -47.26 -6.24
C ARG A 120 17.44 -48.32 -7.16
N VAL A 121 16.43 -49.05 -6.71
CA VAL A 121 15.75 -50.08 -7.52
C VAL A 121 15.15 -49.47 -8.80
N PHE A 122 14.54 -48.28 -8.73
CA PHE A 122 14.01 -47.61 -9.92
C PHE A 122 15.10 -47.29 -10.95
N LEU A 123 16.24 -46.75 -10.50
CA LEU A 123 17.35 -46.39 -11.38
C LEU A 123 18.11 -47.63 -11.89
N GLU A 124 18.16 -48.73 -11.13
CA GLU A 124 18.70 -50.02 -11.60
C GLU A 124 17.83 -50.62 -12.70
N LEU A 125 16.51 -50.54 -12.56
CA LEU A 125 15.55 -51.03 -13.58
C LEU A 125 15.50 -50.13 -14.82
N ALA A 126 15.79 -48.84 -14.69
CA ALA A 126 15.76 -47.89 -15.80
C ALA A 126 16.95 -46.90 -15.74
N PRO A 127 18.18 -47.34 -16.10
CA PRO A 127 19.41 -46.55 -15.93
C PRO A 127 19.48 -45.25 -16.75
N SER A 128 18.64 -45.12 -17.78
CA SER A 128 18.55 -43.90 -18.61
C SER A 128 17.65 -42.81 -18.01
N LEU A 129 17.00 -43.08 -16.87
CA LEU A 129 16.10 -42.15 -16.19
C LEU A 129 16.81 -41.37 -15.09
N SER A 130 16.23 -40.23 -14.70
CA SER A 130 16.81 -39.27 -13.77
C SER A 130 15.98 -39.11 -12.49
N GLU A 131 16.47 -38.33 -11.51
CA GLU A 131 15.72 -37.94 -10.31
C GLU A 131 14.36 -37.28 -10.63
N ARG A 132 14.29 -36.54 -11.74
CA ARG A 132 13.03 -35.97 -12.26
C ARG A 132 12.02 -37.08 -12.57
N ASP A 133 12.47 -38.09 -13.31
CA ASP A 133 11.61 -39.19 -13.75
C ASP A 133 11.19 -40.07 -12.58
N TYR A 134 12.03 -40.19 -11.55
CA TYR A 134 11.67 -40.84 -10.29
C TYR A 134 10.53 -40.11 -9.57
N LEU A 135 10.59 -38.79 -9.40
CA LEU A 135 9.50 -38.04 -8.78
C LEU A 135 8.19 -38.15 -9.58
N LEU A 136 8.25 -38.06 -10.92
CA LEU A 136 7.08 -38.27 -11.78
C LEU A 136 6.53 -39.70 -11.65
N PHE A 137 7.39 -40.70 -11.51
CA PHE A 137 6.98 -42.08 -11.25
C PHE A 137 6.23 -42.18 -9.91
N VAL A 138 6.75 -41.58 -8.84
CA VAL A 138 6.11 -41.56 -7.52
C VAL A 138 4.72 -40.90 -7.60
N PHE A 139 4.60 -39.75 -8.26
CA PHE A 139 3.31 -39.10 -8.43
C PHE A 139 2.33 -39.96 -9.23
N ARG A 140 2.77 -40.58 -10.34
CA ARG A 140 1.96 -41.54 -11.12
C ARG A 140 1.52 -42.74 -10.32
N GLU A 141 2.39 -43.29 -9.48
CA GLU A 141 2.03 -44.41 -8.61
C GLU A 141 0.87 -44.04 -7.70
N LEU A 142 0.91 -42.86 -7.08
CA LEU A 142 -0.15 -42.36 -6.21
C LEU A 142 -1.46 -42.13 -6.96
N THR A 143 -1.44 -41.79 -8.25
CA THR A 143 -2.69 -41.68 -9.05
C THR A 143 -3.46 -43.00 -9.17
N ARG A 144 -2.80 -44.14 -8.95
CA ARG A 144 -3.43 -45.48 -8.96
C ARG A 144 -4.21 -45.76 -7.67
N LEU A 145 -3.99 -44.98 -6.62
CA LEU A 145 -4.72 -45.10 -5.37
C LEU A 145 -6.00 -44.25 -5.44
N PRO A 146 -7.21 -44.83 -5.26
CA PRO A 146 -8.46 -44.11 -5.44
C PRO A 146 -8.57 -42.81 -4.63
N ALA A 147 -8.18 -42.84 -3.35
CA ALA A 147 -8.23 -41.67 -2.46
C ALA A 147 -7.18 -40.58 -2.75
N ALA A 148 -6.14 -40.88 -3.55
CA ALA A 148 -5.05 -39.95 -3.86
C ALA A 148 -5.09 -39.41 -5.30
N LYS A 149 -5.94 -40.00 -6.15
CA LYS A 149 -6.01 -39.71 -7.59
C LYS A 149 -6.14 -38.22 -7.91
N ALA A 150 -7.15 -37.55 -7.34
CA ALA A 150 -7.42 -36.12 -7.57
C ALA A 150 -6.33 -35.16 -7.06
N LEU A 151 -5.34 -35.66 -6.30
CA LEU A 151 -4.22 -34.87 -5.78
C LEU A 151 -2.99 -34.89 -6.71
N PHE A 152 -2.81 -35.99 -7.46
CA PHE A 152 -1.60 -36.24 -8.24
C PHE A 152 -1.85 -36.46 -9.74
N ASP A 153 -3.11 -36.52 -10.18
CA ASP A 153 -3.42 -36.70 -11.61
C ASP A 153 -3.04 -35.48 -12.47
N ALA A 154 -2.97 -35.72 -13.78
CA ALA A 154 -2.64 -34.70 -14.78
C ALA A 154 -3.70 -33.61 -14.94
N ARG A 155 -4.94 -33.86 -14.50
CA ARG A 155 -6.05 -32.91 -14.61
C ARG A 155 -5.97 -31.84 -13.55
N HIS A 156 -5.51 -32.19 -12.34
CA HIS A 156 -5.57 -31.34 -11.17
C HIS A 156 -4.20 -30.83 -10.69
N ASN A 157 -3.10 -31.50 -11.04
CA ASN A 157 -1.79 -31.16 -10.50
C ASN A 157 -0.88 -30.46 -11.55
N PRO A 158 -0.43 -29.20 -11.31
CA PRO A 158 0.39 -28.46 -12.28
C PRO A 158 1.78 -29.05 -12.55
N VAL A 159 2.26 -30.02 -11.76
CA VAL A 159 3.57 -30.68 -12.01
C VAL A 159 3.67 -31.31 -13.39
N TRP A 160 2.53 -31.66 -13.99
CA TRP A 160 2.44 -32.27 -15.32
C TRP A 160 2.58 -31.26 -16.46
N MET A 161 2.45 -29.96 -16.19
CA MET A 161 2.51 -28.92 -17.22
C MET A 161 3.95 -28.58 -17.62
N LEU A 162 4.88 -28.50 -16.65
CA LEU A 162 6.28 -28.21 -16.93
C LEU A 162 7.19 -28.91 -15.91
N ALA A 163 8.07 -29.78 -16.41
CA ALA A 163 8.99 -30.55 -15.57
C ALA A 163 10.38 -29.88 -15.47
N PRO A 164 10.98 -29.85 -14.27
CA PRO A 164 12.31 -29.30 -14.04
C PRO A 164 13.41 -30.20 -14.60
N SER A 165 14.66 -29.73 -14.52
CA SER A 165 15.85 -30.54 -14.79
C SER A 165 16.08 -31.65 -13.76
N ALA A 166 16.99 -32.57 -14.07
CA ALA A 166 17.43 -33.60 -13.13
C ALA A 166 18.10 -32.96 -11.90
N GLU A 167 18.92 -31.92 -12.12
CA GLU A 167 19.64 -31.18 -11.10
C GLU A 167 18.70 -30.48 -10.12
N ALA A 168 17.69 -29.78 -10.63
CA ALA A 168 16.69 -29.13 -9.77
C ALA A 168 15.83 -30.16 -9.01
N SER A 169 15.48 -31.28 -9.65
CA SER A 169 14.76 -32.39 -9.01
C SER A 169 15.57 -33.04 -7.88
N LYS A 170 16.89 -33.17 -8.07
CA LYS A 170 17.81 -33.68 -7.07
C LYS A 170 17.92 -32.73 -5.87
N ALA A 171 18.01 -31.42 -6.09
CA ALA A 171 17.98 -30.42 -5.02
C ALA A 171 16.67 -30.50 -4.20
N LEU A 172 15.54 -30.70 -4.90
CA LEU A 172 14.23 -30.87 -4.26
C LEU A 172 14.17 -32.14 -3.39
N LEU A 173 14.68 -33.28 -3.87
CA LEU A 173 14.79 -34.50 -3.06
C LEU A 173 15.71 -34.31 -1.85
N GLN A 174 16.83 -33.61 -2.02
CA GLN A 174 17.80 -33.37 -0.93
C GLN A 174 17.21 -32.52 0.19
N LEU A 175 16.33 -31.54 -0.12
CA LEU A 175 15.62 -30.75 0.89
C LEU A 175 14.91 -31.64 1.91
N PHE A 176 14.20 -32.67 1.43
CA PHE A 176 13.42 -33.58 2.28
C PHE A 176 14.23 -34.73 2.89
N ARG A 177 15.48 -34.91 2.46
CA ARG A 177 16.39 -35.97 2.93
C ARG A 177 17.50 -35.47 3.84
N ALA A 178 17.67 -34.16 3.99
CA ALA A 178 18.70 -33.62 4.87
C ALA A 178 18.29 -33.80 6.34
N PRO A 179 19.21 -34.17 7.26
CA PRO A 179 20.60 -34.54 7.00
C PRO A 179 20.77 -35.98 6.48
N HIS A 180 19.83 -36.88 6.74
CA HIS A 180 19.84 -38.25 6.22
C HIS A 180 18.45 -38.71 5.74
N ALA A 181 18.39 -39.51 4.67
CA ALA A 181 17.10 -39.91 4.09
C ALA A 181 16.26 -40.75 5.06
N ASP A 182 16.86 -41.69 5.81
CA ASP A 182 16.12 -42.53 6.77
C ASP A 182 15.70 -41.80 8.05
N ALA A 183 16.36 -40.67 8.36
CA ALA A 183 16.08 -39.83 9.51
C ALA A 183 16.21 -38.35 9.08
N PRO A 184 15.24 -37.81 8.31
CA PRO A 184 15.34 -36.45 7.77
C PRO A 184 15.32 -35.39 8.89
N ALA A 185 15.34 -34.10 8.62
CA ALA A 185 15.05 -33.06 9.63
C ALA A 185 13.60 -32.58 9.54
N LEU A 186 13.06 -32.51 8.33
CA LEU A 186 11.69 -32.06 8.07
C LEU A 186 10.70 -33.22 8.29
N ARG A 187 9.65 -32.99 9.08
CA ARG A 187 8.59 -33.96 9.40
C ARG A 187 7.23 -33.35 9.22
N PHE A 188 6.28 -34.15 8.75
CA PHE A 188 4.92 -33.71 8.42
C PHE A 188 3.85 -34.63 9.04
N GLY A 189 4.22 -35.51 9.98
CA GLY A 189 3.31 -36.48 10.60
C GLY A 189 2.41 -35.93 11.71
N GLN A 190 2.59 -34.66 12.11
CA GLN A 190 1.79 -34.02 13.15
C GLN A 190 0.27 -34.07 12.84
N PRO A 191 -0.62 -34.18 13.84
CA PRO A 191 -2.07 -34.21 13.62
C PRO A 191 -2.61 -32.93 12.97
N ASP A 192 -2.14 -31.77 13.43
CA ASP A 192 -2.58 -30.47 12.92
C ASP A 192 -2.08 -30.23 11.49
N THR A 193 -3.02 -30.03 10.57
CA THR A 193 -2.75 -29.79 9.15
C THR A 193 -2.71 -28.30 8.77
N ARG A 194 -2.91 -27.38 9.73
CA ARG A 194 -2.89 -25.94 9.50
C ARG A 194 -1.59 -25.46 8.87
N VAL A 195 -0.47 -26.05 9.32
CA VAL A 195 0.87 -25.75 8.79
C VAL A 195 0.99 -25.92 7.28
N LEU A 196 0.20 -26.81 6.66
CA LEU A 196 0.23 -26.99 5.20
C LEU A 196 -0.36 -25.78 4.46
N GLY A 197 -1.34 -25.12 5.07
CA GLY A 197 -1.88 -23.87 4.54
C GLY A 197 -0.94 -22.69 4.79
N ASP A 198 -0.37 -22.59 5.99
CA ASP A 198 0.56 -21.51 6.37
C ASP A 198 1.85 -21.55 5.52
N LEU A 199 2.42 -22.75 5.33
CA LEU A 199 3.63 -22.97 4.55
C LEU A 199 3.52 -22.33 3.16
N TYR A 200 2.40 -22.55 2.47
CA TYR A 200 2.21 -22.00 1.13
C TYR A 200 2.05 -20.47 1.15
N GLN A 201 1.33 -19.92 2.13
CA GLN A 201 1.19 -18.45 2.27
C GLN A 201 2.55 -17.76 2.43
N ASP A 202 3.49 -18.41 3.11
CA ASP A 202 4.79 -17.83 3.42
C ASP A 202 5.87 -18.09 2.35
N LEU A 203 5.70 -19.10 1.48
CA LEU A 203 6.70 -19.49 0.47
C LEU A 203 6.95 -18.42 -0.61
N ASN A 204 5.96 -17.61 -0.98
CA ASN A 204 6.13 -16.54 -1.96
C ASN A 204 5.33 -15.28 -1.59
N ALA A 205 6.05 -14.20 -1.25
CA ALA A 205 5.47 -12.91 -0.87
C ALA A 205 4.64 -12.25 -1.99
N ASN A 206 4.99 -12.47 -3.26
CA ASN A 206 4.22 -11.97 -4.40
C ASN A 206 2.87 -12.69 -4.53
N VAL A 207 2.86 -14.01 -4.30
CA VAL A 207 1.63 -14.83 -4.26
C VAL A 207 0.72 -14.38 -3.13
N ARG A 208 1.24 -14.21 -1.91
CA ARG A 208 0.49 -13.69 -0.76
C ARG A 208 -0.13 -12.33 -1.07
N LYS A 209 0.63 -11.43 -1.71
CA LYS A 209 0.17 -10.09 -2.10
C LYS A 209 -0.84 -10.11 -3.27
N ARG A 210 -0.74 -11.09 -4.18
CA ARG A 210 -1.61 -11.19 -5.36
C ARG A 210 -2.96 -11.80 -5.03
N TYR A 211 -2.98 -12.88 -4.26
CA TYR A 211 -4.20 -13.64 -3.96
C TYR A 211 -4.81 -13.29 -2.59
N ALA A 212 -4.16 -12.43 -1.80
CA ALA A 212 -4.62 -12.01 -0.47
C ALA A 212 -4.99 -13.19 0.44
N LEU A 213 -4.17 -14.24 0.40
CA LEU A 213 -4.40 -15.48 1.13
C LEU A 213 -4.25 -15.21 2.63
N LEU A 214 -5.35 -15.32 3.35
CA LEU A 214 -5.38 -15.20 4.80
C LEU A 214 -6.32 -16.25 5.36
N GLN A 215 -5.82 -17.07 6.29
CA GLN A 215 -6.68 -18.04 6.97
C GLN A 215 -7.48 -17.35 8.06
N THR A 216 -8.78 -17.63 8.09
CA THR A 216 -9.67 -17.26 9.21
C THR A 216 -9.25 -18.04 10.47
N PRO A 217 -9.15 -17.41 11.65
CA PRO A 217 -8.93 -18.12 12.91
C PRO A 217 -10.10 -19.04 13.30
N ASP A 218 -9.79 -20.14 13.98
CA ASP A 218 -10.73 -21.22 14.34
C ASP A 218 -11.94 -20.70 15.13
N PHE A 219 -11.71 -19.80 16.09
CA PHE A 219 -12.80 -19.22 16.90
C PHE A 219 -13.78 -18.37 16.08
N VAL A 220 -13.31 -17.71 15.00
CA VAL A 220 -14.16 -16.94 14.09
C VAL A 220 -14.88 -17.87 13.12
N GLU A 221 -14.17 -18.87 12.57
CA GLU A 221 -14.75 -19.91 11.71
C GLU A 221 -15.89 -20.63 12.42
N SER A 222 -15.66 -21.03 13.67
CA SER A 222 -16.65 -21.73 14.45
C SER A 222 -17.85 -20.86 14.77
N PHE A 223 -17.64 -19.60 15.17
CA PHE A 223 -18.72 -18.64 15.37
C PHE A 223 -19.60 -18.45 14.12
N ILE A 224 -19.00 -18.46 12.93
CA ILE A 224 -19.72 -18.36 11.65
C ILE A 224 -20.52 -19.63 11.35
N LEU A 225 -19.91 -20.81 11.48
CA LEU A 225 -20.58 -22.09 11.18
C LEU A 225 -21.74 -22.37 12.13
N ASP A 226 -21.60 -22.03 13.42
CA ASP A 226 -22.67 -22.19 14.41
C ASP A 226 -23.91 -21.33 14.08
N ARG A 227 -23.74 -20.24 13.30
CA ARG A 227 -24.82 -19.33 12.87
C ARG A 227 -25.26 -19.54 11.42
N THR A 228 -24.66 -20.49 10.72
CA THR A 228 -24.95 -20.76 9.31
C THR A 228 -25.32 -22.22 9.07
N LEU A 229 -24.38 -23.14 9.26
CA LEU A 229 -24.57 -24.55 9.01
C LEU A 229 -25.55 -25.17 10.00
N GLU A 230 -25.45 -24.86 11.30
CA GLU A 230 -26.37 -25.41 12.31
C GLU A 230 -27.84 -24.98 12.06
N PRO A 231 -28.14 -23.69 11.81
CA PRO A 231 -29.51 -23.30 11.44
C PRO A 231 -29.94 -23.84 10.07
N ALA A 232 -29.02 -24.06 9.12
CA ALA A 232 -29.35 -24.71 7.84
C ALA A 232 -29.75 -26.18 8.03
N ILE A 233 -29.05 -26.92 8.90
CA ILE A 233 -29.43 -28.29 9.28
C ILE A 233 -30.81 -28.30 9.94
N GLN A 234 -31.10 -27.35 10.83
CA GLN A 234 -32.41 -27.23 11.47
C GLN A 234 -33.54 -26.93 10.46
N LYS A 235 -33.29 -26.03 9.49
CA LYS A 235 -34.30 -25.62 8.51
C LYS A 235 -34.56 -26.67 7.43
N PHE A 236 -33.52 -27.28 6.89
CA PHE A 236 -33.63 -28.16 5.72
C PHE A 236 -33.51 -29.65 6.04
N GLY A 237 -33.15 -29.99 7.28
CA GLY A 237 -32.79 -31.34 7.67
C GLY A 237 -31.38 -31.72 7.23
N LEU A 238 -30.80 -32.71 7.92
CA LEU A 238 -29.41 -33.12 7.71
C LEU A 238 -29.16 -33.56 6.26
N ASP A 239 -30.08 -34.29 5.63
CA ASP A 239 -29.93 -34.82 4.27
C ASP A 239 -29.78 -33.75 3.19
N ALA A 240 -30.48 -32.63 3.34
CA ALA A 240 -30.42 -31.53 2.38
C ALA A 240 -29.43 -30.42 2.78
N ALA A 241 -28.72 -30.52 3.91
CA ALA A 241 -27.82 -29.47 4.42
C ALA A 241 -26.43 -29.48 3.76
N ASP A 242 -26.37 -29.13 2.48
CA ASP A 242 -25.13 -28.92 1.73
C ASP A 242 -24.55 -27.51 1.94
N LEU A 243 -23.22 -27.42 1.95
CA LEU A 243 -22.49 -26.17 2.20
C LEU A 243 -21.46 -25.90 1.11
N ILE A 244 -21.34 -24.64 0.72
CA ILE A 244 -20.24 -24.15 -0.12
C ILE A 244 -19.44 -23.04 0.56
N ASP A 245 -18.11 -23.07 0.37
CA ASP A 245 -17.24 -21.90 0.48
C ASP A 245 -16.69 -21.52 -0.91
N PRO A 246 -17.18 -20.44 -1.55
CA PRO A 246 -16.75 -20.04 -2.90
C PRO A 246 -15.40 -19.31 -2.92
N THR A 247 -14.73 -19.19 -1.76
CA THR A 247 -13.41 -18.58 -1.57
C THR A 247 -12.60 -19.43 -0.57
N CYS A 248 -12.59 -20.75 -0.78
CA CYS A 248 -12.27 -21.70 0.27
C CYS A 248 -10.82 -21.67 0.77
N GLY A 249 -9.91 -21.05 0.02
CA GLY A 249 -8.49 -21.07 0.32
C GLY A 249 -8.02 -22.51 0.53
N SER A 250 -7.26 -22.72 1.61
CA SER A 250 -6.78 -24.05 2.02
C SER A 250 -7.84 -24.93 2.72
N GLY A 251 -9.13 -24.61 2.58
CA GLY A 251 -10.26 -25.44 3.02
C GLY A 251 -10.63 -25.34 4.50
N HIS A 252 -10.38 -24.20 5.16
CA HIS A 252 -10.59 -24.08 6.62
C HIS A 252 -12.07 -24.26 7.01
N PHE A 253 -12.99 -23.51 6.39
CA PHE A 253 -14.44 -23.70 6.59
C PHE A 253 -14.92 -25.07 6.13
N LEU A 254 -14.33 -25.63 5.08
CA LEU A 254 -14.69 -26.96 4.55
C LEU A 254 -14.40 -28.07 5.57
N LEU A 255 -13.25 -28.01 6.25
CA LEU A 255 -12.89 -28.95 7.31
C LEU A 255 -13.82 -28.84 8.51
N GLY A 256 -14.14 -27.61 8.93
CA GLY A 256 -15.08 -27.34 10.01
C GLY A 256 -16.50 -27.83 9.71
N ALA A 257 -16.96 -27.64 8.47
CA ALA A 257 -18.25 -28.15 8.00
C ALA A 257 -18.26 -29.69 7.93
N PHE A 258 -17.20 -30.29 7.38
CA PHE A 258 -17.05 -31.75 7.31
C PHE A 258 -17.11 -32.40 8.70
N ALA A 259 -16.38 -31.86 9.68
CA ALA A 259 -16.37 -32.37 11.04
C ALA A 259 -17.77 -32.30 11.69
N ARG A 260 -18.45 -31.15 11.61
CA ARG A 260 -19.80 -30.95 12.14
C ARG A 260 -20.81 -31.90 11.50
N LEU A 261 -20.82 -32.00 10.16
CA LEU A 261 -21.72 -32.89 9.43
C LEU A 261 -21.48 -34.37 9.80
N TYR A 262 -20.22 -34.78 9.93
CA TYR A 262 -19.88 -36.14 10.38
C TYR A 262 -20.45 -36.45 11.77
N ASP A 263 -20.24 -35.55 12.73
CA ASP A 263 -20.72 -35.73 14.10
C ASP A 263 -22.27 -35.71 14.18
N HIS A 264 -22.94 -34.93 13.30
CA HIS A 264 -24.40 -34.98 13.14
C HIS A 264 -24.88 -36.30 12.53
N GLN A 265 -24.19 -36.86 11.53
CA GLN A 265 -24.56 -38.14 10.92
C GLN A 265 -24.53 -39.29 11.94
N LEU A 266 -23.49 -39.35 12.77
CA LEU A 266 -23.38 -40.36 13.83
C LEU A 266 -24.47 -40.21 14.89
N ARG A 267 -24.83 -38.98 15.26
CA ARG A 267 -25.90 -38.72 16.23
C ARG A 267 -27.29 -39.03 15.66
N HIS A 268 -27.52 -38.72 14.39
CA HIS A 268 -28.82 -38.91 13.73
C HIS A 268 -29.12 -40.40 13.47
N GLN A 269 -28.11 -41.23 13.20
CA GLN A 269 -28.25 -42.67 12.98
C GLN A 269 -27.26 -43.48 13.84
N PRO A 270 -27.64 -43.85 15.08
CA PRO A 270 -26.76 -44.54 16.06
C PRO A 270 -26.21 -45.94 15.69
N GLY A 271 -26.34 -46.38 14.42
CA GLY A 271 -25.73 -47.62 13.89
C GLY A 271 -25.00 -47.42 12.55
N LEU A 272 -24.90 -46.18 12.07
CA LEU A 272 -24.21 -45.85 10.83
C LEU A 272 -22.70 -46.05 11.01
N SER A 273 -22.06 -46.74 10.06
CA SER A 273 -20.62 -46.96 10.17
C SER A 273 -19.85 -45.64 10.07
N PRO A 274 -18.72 -45.46 10.80
CA PRO A 274 -17.88 -44.27 10.65
C PRO A 274 -17.48 -43.96 9.20
N ARG A 275 -17.28 -45.01 8.39
CA ARG A 275 -16.94 -44.87 6.96
C ARG A 275 -18.08 -44.28 6.14
N GLU A 276 -19.31 -44.75 6.36
CA GLU A 276 -20.49 -44.21 5.67
C GLU A 276 -20.82 -42.80 6.16
N ALA A 277 -20.73 -42.54 7.47
CA ALA A 277 -20.89 -41.21 8.03
C ALA A 277 -19.91 -40.20 7.42
N ALA A 278 -18.62 -40.57 7.33
CA ALA A 278 -17.60 -39.73 6.69
C ALA A 278 -17.89 -39.52 5.20
N ARG A 279 -18.35 -40.55 4.48
CA ARG A 279 -18.69 -40.42 3.05
C ARG A 279 -19.86 -39.46 2.84
N LEU A 280 -20.92 -39.60 3.62
CA LEU A 280 -22.12 -38.74 3.54
C LEU A 280 -21.83 -37.30 3.96
N ALA A 281 -20.94 -37.10 4.93
CA ALA A 281 -20.52 -35.76 5.34
C ALA A 281 -19.67 -35.07 4.26
N LEU A 282 -18.68 -35.77 3.70
CA LEU A 282 -17.79 -35.20 2.69
C LEU A 282 -18.52 -34.83 1.38
N ASP A 283 -19.50 -35.63 0.97
CA ASP A 283 -20.30 -35.39 -0.24
C ASP A 283 -21.18 -34.12 -0.19
N LYS A 284 -21.32 -33.52 1.01
CA LYS A 284 -22.08 -32.29 1.25
C LYS A 284 -21.21 -31.04 1.34
N VAL A 285 -19.89 -31.16 1.20
CA VAL A 285 -18.93 -30.07 1.36
C VAL A 285 -18.35 -29.67 0.01
N TYR A 286 -18.64 -28.44 -0.40
CA TYR A 286 -18.25 -27.89 -1.69
C TYR A 286 -17.33 -26.68 -1.52
N GLY A 287 -16.37 -26.51 -2.41
CA GLY A 287 -15.44 -25.39 -2.34
C GLY A 287 -14.96 -24.91 -3.70
N ALA A 288 -14.61 -23.63 -3.79
CA ALA A 288 -13.93 -23.09 -4.95
C ALA A 288 -12.88 -22.07 -4.54
N ASP A 289 -11.74 -22.06 -5.23
CA ASP A 289 -10.74 -21.01 -5.11
C ASP A 289 -10.06 -20.78 -6.46
N ILE A 290 -9.71 -19.53 -6.77
CA ILE A 290 -9.00 -19.19 -8.02
C ILE A 290 -7.57 -19.75 -8.01
N ASN A 291 -7.03 -20.03 -6.83
CA ASN A 291 -5.68 -20.50 -6.65
C ASN A 291 -5.62 -22.05 -6.64
N PRO A 292 -4.99 -22.68 -7.65
CA PRO A 292 -4.88 -24.14 -7.71
C PRO A 292 -4.14 -24.77 -6.52
N TYR A 293 -3.22 -24.06 -5.87
CA TYR A 293 -2.51 -24.59 -4.69
C TYR A 293 -3.40 -24.63 -3.47
N ALA A 294 -4.21 -23.59 -3.28
CA ALA A 294 -5.14 -23.51 -2.18
C ALA A 294 -6.15 -24.67 -2.27
N VAL A 295 -6.66 -24.92 -3.47
CA VAL A 295 -7.52 -26.08 -3.79
C VAL A 295 -6.80 -27.41 -3.54
N ALA A 296 -5.55 -27.56 -3.98
CA ALA A 296 -4.77 -28.78 -3.76
C ALA A 296 -4.57 -29.06 -2.25
N VAL A 297 -4.25 -28.03 -1.46
CA VAL A 297 -4.13 -28.14 0.01
C VAL A 297 -5.48 -28.47 0.63
N ALA A 298 -6.57 -27.82 0.21
CA ALA A 298 -7.92 -28.08 0.73
C ALA A 298 -8.32 -29.55 0.48
N ARG A 299 -8.14 -30.04 -0.75
CA ARG A 299 -8.39 -31.46 -1.10
C ARG A 299 -7.53 -32.39 -0.25
N PHE A 300 -6.24 -32.10 -0.09
CA PHE A 300 -5.34 -32.94 0.70
C PHE A 300 -5.74 -33.01 2.18
N ARG A 301 -6.07 -31.87 2.78
CA ARG A 301 -6.50 -31.79 4.18
C ARG A 301 -7.83 -32.51 4.40
N LEU A 302 -8.79 -32.37 3.47
CA LEU A 302 -10.05 -33.12 3.50
C LEU A 302 -9.81 -34.63 3.35
N THR A 303 -8.89 -35.06 2.48
CA THR A 303 -8.49 -36.46 2.38
C THR A 303 -7.94 -36.98 3.71
N LEU A 304 -7.03 -36.26 4.36
CA LEU A 304 -6.47 -36.65 5.66
C LEU A 304 -7.55 -36.73 6.75
N ALA A 305 -8.41 -35.72 6.84
CA ALA A 305 -9.51 -35.69 7.81
C ALA A 305 -10.51 -36.84 7.57
N TYR A 306 -10.81 -37.16 6.31
CA TYR A 306 -11.64 -38.30 5.94
C TYR A 306 -11.03 -39.63 6.38
N LEU A 307 -9.75 -39.87 6.06
CA LEU A 307 -9.06 -41.11 6.42
C LEU A 307 -9.04 -41.33 7.93
N GLU A 308 -8.82 -40.26 8.70
CA GLU A 308 -8.84 -40.29 10.17
C GLU A 308 -10.23 -40.65 10.71
N LYS A 309 -11.27 -39.90 10.31
CA LYS A 309 -12.65 -40.13 10.78
C LYS A 309 -13.21 -41.49 10.32
N ALA A 310 -12.87 -41.94 9.12
CA ALA A 310 -13.28 -43.24 8.56
C ALA A 310 -12.43 -44.42 9.07
N GLY A 311 -11.34 -44.16 9.79
CA GLY A 311 -10.49 -45.17 10.42
C GLY A 311 -9.58 -45.94 9.46
N PHE A 312 -9.23 -45.38 8.30
CA PHE A 312 -8.30 -46.01 7.35
C PHE A 312 -6.86 -45.87 7.84
N LYS A 313 -6.08 -46.97 7.78
CA LYS A 313 -4.67 -46.98 8.20
C LYS A 313 -3.72 -46.89 7.01
N LYS A 314 -4.17 -47.25 5.82
CA LYS A 314 -3.43 -47.12 4.56
C LYS A 314 -4.27 -46.44 3.50
N LEU A 315 -3.62 -45.62 2.68
CA LEU A 315 -4.27 -44.87 1.61
C LEU A 315 -4.87 -45.78 0.53
N GLY A 316 -4.26 -46.94 0.27
CA GLY A 316 -4.75 -47.92 -0.71
C GLY A 316 -6.00 -48.69 -0.29
N GLU A 317 -6.41 -48.61 0.98
CA GLU A 317 -7.65 -49.23 1.49
C GLU A 317 -8.87 -48.32 1.29
N ALA A 318 -8.64 -47.02 1.08
CA ALA A 318 -9.70 -46.02 1.00
C ALA A 318 -10.28 -45.93 -0.43
N PRO A 319 -11.60 -45.72 -0.56
CA PRO A 319 -12.25 -45.57 -1.86
C PRO A 319 -11.91 -44.21 -2.51
N GLU A 320 -12.38 -44.00 -3.73
CA GLU A 320 -12.39 -42.66 -4.34
C GLU A 320 -13.30 -41.75 -3.50
N LEU A 321 -12.80 -40.57 -3.17
CA LEU A 321 -13.46 -39.65 -2.24
C LEU A 321 -14.34 -38.65 -3.00
N PRO A 322 -15.55 -38.32 -2.52
CA PRO A 322 -16.42 -37.31 -3.13
C PRO A 322 -15.92 -35.88 -2.83
N LEU A 323 -14.79 -35.50 -3.43
CA LEU A 323 -14.17 -34.18 -3.23
C LEU A 323 -14.74 -33.15 -4.22
N HIS A 324 -15.66 -32.30 -3.75
CA HIS A 324 -16.29 -31.25 -4.56
C HIS A 324 -15.59 -29.88 -4.42
N VAL A 325 -14.24 -29.87 -4.49
CA VAL A 325 -13.44 -28.63 -4.40
C VAL A 325 -12.81 -28.37 -5.76
N VAL A 326 -13.00 -27.17 -6.34
CA VAL A 326 -12.61 -26.85 -7.74
C VAL A 326 -11.73 -25.61 -7.85
N VAL A 327 -10.84 -25.60 -8.85
CA VAL A 327 -10.05 -24.41 -9.22
C VAL A 327 -10.89 -23.54 -10.15
N ALA A 328 -11.37 -22.40 -9.66
CA ALA A 328 -12.26 -21.54 -10.45
C ALA A 328 -12.31 -20.11 -9.92
N ASP A 329 -12.56 -19.16 -10.82
CA ASP A 329 -12.99 -17.82 -10.44
C ASP A 329 -14.51 -17.81 -10.18
N SER A 330 -14.89 -17.90 -8.91
CA SER A 330 -16.29 -17.94 -8.46
C SER A 330 -17.17 -16.79 -8.94
N LEU A 331 -16.58 -15.64 -9.29
CA LEU A 331 -17.31 -14.48 -9.83
C LEU A 331 -17.61 -14.60 -11.33
N LEU A 332 -16.89 -15.45 -12.07
CA LEU A 332 -17.15 -15.65 -13.51
C LEU A 332 -18.27 -16.66 -13.79
N HIS A 333 -18.72 -17.40 -12.77
CA HIS A 333 -19.70 -18.49 -12.90
C HIS A 333 -21.10 -18.12 -12.39
N ASN A 334 -21.60 -16.92 -12.71
CA ASN A 334 -22.93 -16.45 -12.27
C ASN A 334 -24.02 -16.54 -13.37
N PRO A 335 -24.90 -17.55 -13.35
CA PRO A 335 -25.95 -17.69 -14.36
C PRO A 335 -27.15 -16.75 -14.17
N GLN A 336 -27.25 -16.06 -13.03
CA GLN A 336 -28.46 -15.29 -12.64
C GLN A 336 -28.57 -13.91 -13.27
N LEU A 337 -27.51 -13.32 -13.81
CA LEU A 337 -27.60 -12.10 -14.63
C LEU A 337 -27.75 -12.44 -16.12
N LYS A 338 -28.90 -13.02 -16.46
CA LYS A 338 -29.55 -12.66 -17.72
C LYS A 338 -30.27 -11.34 -17.42
N LEU A 339 -29.77 -10.22 -17.92
CA LEU A 339 -30.39 -8.91 -17.73
C LEU A 339 -31.88 -8.95 -18.14
N ASP A 340 -32.77 -8.75 -17.17
CA ASP A 340 -34.21 -8.55 -17.36
C ASP A 340 -34.48 -7.22 -18.09
N THR A 341 -34.28 -7.22 -19.41
CA THR A 341 -34.85 -6.18 -20.28
C THR A 341 -35.94 -6.85 -21.14
N PRO A 342 -37.23 -6.63 -20.87
CA PRO A 342 -38.30 -7.12 -21.72
C PRO A 342 -38.24 -6.38 -23.06
N GLY A 343 -37.82 -7.09 -24.11
CA GLY A 343 -37.76 -6.59 -25.47
C GLY A 343 -36.33 -6.28 -25.93
N THR A 344 -35.91 -6.97 -26.99
CA THR A 344 -34.60 -6.85 -27.67
C THR A 344 -33.38 -7.29 -26.85
N ILE A 345 -33.14 -8.61 -26.79
CA ILE A 345 -31.86 -9.32 -27.11
C ILE A 345 -32.13 -10.84 -26.99
N ASP A 346 -33.30 -11.33 -27.42
CA ASP A 346 -33.73 -12.71 -27.17
C ASP A 346 -33.28 -13.72 -28.24
N ARG A 347 -32.04 -13.57 -28.74
CA ARG A 347 -31.42 -14.59 -29.62
C ARG A 347 -29.90 -14.53 -29.60
N ALA A 348 -29.31 -13.33 -29.64
CA ALA A 348 -27.87 -13.14 -29.85
C ALA A 348 -26.96 -13.58 -28.70
N VAL A 349 -27.41 -13.56 -27.43
CA VAL A 349 -26.58 -14.03 -26.29
C VAL A 349 -26.63 -15.55 -26.16
N GLN A 350 -27.77 -16.16 -26.49
CA GLN A 350 -27.88 -17.62 -26.55
C GLN A 350 -27.11 -18.18 -27.75
N THR A 351 -27.08 -17.46 -28.89
CA THR A 351 -26.15 -17.77 -29.99
C THR A 351 -24.71 -17.50 -29.56
N SER A 352 -24.36 -16.38 -28.91
CA SER A 352 -22.97 -16.11 -28.51
C SER A 352 -22.35 -17.10 -27.52
N PHE A 353 -23.11 -17.71 -26.61
CA PHE A 353 -22.59 -18.75 -25.71
C PHE A 353 -22.48 -20.12 -26.41
N LEU A 354 -23.44 -20.47 -27.29
CA LEU A 354 -23.40 -21.70 -28.10
C LEU A 354 -22.37 -21.61 -29.26
N ASP A 355 -22.18 -20.43 -29.83
CA ASP A 355 -21.23 -20.13 -30.91
C ASP A 355 -19.79 -20.10 -30.36
N MET A 356 -19.59 -19.59 -29.14
CA MET A 356 -18.32 -19.73 -28.41
C MET A 356 -18.03 -21.18 -28.04
N GLU A 357 -19.06 -21.99 -27.72
CA GLU A 357 -18.90 -23.44 -27.50
C GLU A 357 -18.49 -24.19 -28.77
N GLN A 358 -19.04 -23.82 -29.94
CA GLN A 358 -18.67 -24.43 -31.22
C GLN A 358 -17.29 -23.98 -31.70
N LEU A 359 -16.95 -22.68 -31.56
CA LEU A 359 -15.62 -22.16 -31.88
C LEU A 359 -14.54 -22.70 -30.93
N ASP A 360 -14.82 -22.83 -29.63
CA ASP A 360 -13.91 -23.49 -28.69
C ASP A 360 -13.82 -24.98 -28.99
N ALA A 361 -14.92 -25.69 -29.32
CA ALA A 361 -14.87 -27.12 -29.64
C ALA A 361 -14.08 -27.42 -30.93
N GLU A 362 -14.21 -26.58 -31.96
CA GLU A 362 -13.47 -26.72 -33.22
C GLU A 362 -11.98 -26.35 -33.05
N ALA A 363 -11.65 -25.30 -32.28
CA ALA A 363 -10.25 -25.00 -31.93
C ALA A 363 -9.63 -26.03 -30.95
N ARG A 364 -10.44 -26.66 -30.09
CA ARG A 364 -10.04 -27.74 -29.15
C ARG A 364 -9.71 -29.07 -29.83
N ALA A 365 -10.18 -29.28 -31.06
CA ALA A 365 -9.99 -30.52 -31.80
C ALA A 365 -8.66 -30.57 -32.58
N GLU A 366 -8.06 -29.42 -32.92
CA GLU A 366 -6.93 -29.35 -33.85
C GLU A 366 -5.55 -29.26 -33.18
N PHE A 367 -5.47 -28.85 -31.90
CA PHE A 367 -4.21 -28.86 -31.12
C PHE A 367 -4.49 -29.27 -29.66
N GLY A 368 -3.71 -30.22 -29.14
CA GLY A 368 -3.81 -30.77 -27.78
C GLY A 368 -3.53 -29.78 -26.63
N GLY A 369 -4.34 -28.72 -26.51
CA GLY A 369 -4.20 -27.63 -25.53
C GLY A 369 -4.90 -27.86 -24.19
N ARG A 370 -5.62 -28.98 -24.00
CA ARG A 370 -6.25 -29.32 -22.70
C ARG A 370 -5.22 -29.59 -21.59
N GLU A 371 -4.02 -30.04 -21.93
CA GLU A 371 -2.98 -30.45 -20.97
C GLU A 371 -2.37 -29.29 -20.16
N TYR A 372 -2.65 -28.05 -20.56
CA TYR A 372 -2.15 -26.85 -19.90
C TYR A 372 -3.28 -25.97 -19.32
N GLN A 373 -4.45 -26.47 -18.93
CA GLN A 373 -5.46 -25.66 -18.23
C GLN A 373 -5.42 -25.92 -16.71
N LEU A 374 -5.42 -24.87 -15.89
CA LEU A 374 -5.44 -24.99 -14.41
C LEU A 374 -6.86 -25.10 -13.84
N GLU A 375 -7.83 -24.51 -14.51
CA GLU A 375 -9.26 -24.63 -14.18
C GLU A 375 -9.87 -25.71 -15.08
N ASP A 376 -10.70 -26.55 -14.50
CA ASP A 376 -11.61 -27.42 -15.25
C ASP A 376 -12.99 -26.75 -15.38
N PRO A 377 -13.37 -26.26 -16.58
CA PRO A 377 -14.60 -25.50 -16.73
C PRO A 377 -15.88 -26.31 -16.45
N GLU A 378 -15.86 -27.63 -16.68
CA GLU A 378 -17.02 -28.48 -16.48
C GLU A 378 -17.26 -28.73 -14.99
N GLU A 379 -16.20 -29.05 -14.24
CA GLU A 379 -16.29 -29.21 -12.78
C GLU A 379 -16.61 -27.87 -12.10
N ALA A 380 -15.98 -26.79 -12.53
CA ALA A 380 -16.25 -25.45 -12.02
C ALA A 380 -17.74 -25.09 -12.18
N ARG A 381 -18.30 -25.32 -13.37
CA ARG A 381 -19.73 -25.10 -13.63
C ARG A 381 -20.62 -26.02 -12.80
N ALA A 382 -20.25 -27.29 -12.65
CA ALA A 382 -21.02 -28.26 -11.87
C ALA A 382 -21.11 -27.87 -10.39
N VAL A 383 -20.09 -27.23 -9.81
CA VAL A 383 -20.10 -26.73 -8.43
C VAL A 383 -20.77 -25.35 -8.34
N LEU A 384 -20.32 -24.38 -9.13
CA LEU A 384 -20.65 -22.95 -8.95
C LEU A 384 -22.01 -22.53 -9.54
N THR A 385 -22.72 -23.41 -10.23
CA THR A 385 -24.10 -23.14 -10.68
C THR A 385 -25.17 -23.76 -9.76
N ARG A 386 -24.77 -24.59 -8.79
CA ARG A 386 -25.67 -25.18 -7.79
C ARG A 386 -26.13 -24.14 -6.76
N LYS A 387 -27.18 -24.50 -6.02
CA LYS A 387 -27.73 -23.72 -4.90
C LYS A 387 -27.62 -24.52 -3.61
N PHE A 388 -27.09 -23.91 -2.56
CA PHE A 388 -26.70 -24.60 -1.32
C PHE A 388 -27.57 -24.19 -0.14
N ALA A 389 -27.67 -25.07 0.87
CA ALA A 389 -28.35 -24.79 2.14
C ALA A 389 -27.61 -23.77 3.01
N ALA A 390 -26.28 -23.79 2.97
CA ALA A 390 -25.42 -22.88 3.69
C ALA A 390 -24.30 -22.35 2.78
N VAL A 391 -23.99 -21.06 2.91
CA VAL A 391 -22.87 -20.42 2.20
C VAL A 391 -22.01 -19.68 3.22
N VAL A 392 -20.73 -20.00 3.25
CA VAL A 392 -19.76 -19.40 4.18
C VAL A 392 -18.49 -18.97 3.48
N GLY A 393 -17.66 -18.17 4.14
CA GLY A 393 -16.33 -17.84 3.61
C GLY A 393 -15.76 -16.51 4.08
N ASN A 394 -14.57 -16.22 3.56
CA ASN A 394 -13.77 -15.02 3.81
C ASN A 394 -13.26 -14.49 2.45
N PRO A 395 -14.03 -13.65 1.74
CA PRO A 395 -13.64 -13.19 0.42
C PRO A 395 -12.41 -12.25 0.45
N PRO A 396 -11.66 -12.11 -0.66
CA PRO A 396 -10.41 -11.36 -0.67
C PRO A 396 -10.59 -9.83 -0.61
N TYR A 397 -9.82 -9.15 0.24
CA TYR A 397 -9.91 -7.69 0.49
C TYR A 397 -9.00 -6.85 -0.42
N ILE A 398 -9.05 -7.10 -1.72
CA ILE A 398 -8.18 -6.44 -2.72
C ILE A 398 -8.97 -5.77 -3.83
N THR A 399 -8.29 -4.93 -4.61
CA THR A 399 -8.85 -4.34 -5.84
C THR A 399 -8.39 -5.12 -7.06
N VAL A 400 -9.24 -5.24 -8.08
CA VAL A 400 -8.90 -5.91 -9.34
C VAL A 400 -7.95 -5.03 -10.15
N LYS A 401 -6.69 -5.48 -10.29
CA LYS A 401 -5.66 -4.76 -11.05
C LYS A 401 -5.88 -4.86 -12.56
N ASP A 402 -6.24 -6.05 -13.03
CA ASP A 402 -6.56 -6.31 -14.43
C ASP A 402 -7.79 -5.49 -14.85
N ALA A 403 -7.65 -4.70 -15.91
CA ALA A 403 -8.73 -3.82 -16.35
C ALA A 403 -9.88 -4.59 -17.03
N VAL A 404 -9.57 -5.65 -17.76
CA VAL A 404 -10.56 -6.43 -18.51
C VAL A 404 -11.42 -7.25 -17.53
N LEU A 405 -10.77 -7.94 -16.59
CA LEU A 405 -11.46 -8.72 -15.57
C LEU A 405 -12.33 -7.82 -14.68
N ARG A 406 -11.83 -6.61 -14.37
CA ARG A 406 -12.59 -5.62 -13.60
C ARG A 406 -13.89 -5.20 -14.31
N GLU A 407 -13.85 -4.87 -15.60
CA GLU A 407 -15.09 -4.52 -16.32
C GLU A 407 -16.05 -5.71 -16.39
N ARG A 408 -15.54 -6.93 -16.62
CA ARG A 408 -16.36 -8.14 -16.67
C ARG A 408 -17.12 -8.42 -15.37
N TYR A 409 -16.51 -8.19 -14.22
CA TYR A 409 -17.25 -8.28 -12.95
C TYR A 409 -18.29 -7.18 -12.80
N ARG A 410 -18.07 -5.96 -13.30
CA ARG A 410 -19.09 -4.89 -13.26
C ARG A 410 -20.33 -5.23 -14.09
N GLU A 411 -20.14 -5.91 -15.22
CA GLU A 411 -21.25 -6.39 -16.05
C GLU A 411 -22.07 -7.47 -15.33
N MET A 412 -21.44 -8.28 -14.46
CA MET A 412 -22.10 -9.38 -13.75
C MET A 412 -22.61 -9.04 -12.35
N TYR A 413 -22.20 -7.92 -11.74
CA TYR A 413 -22.56 -7.58 -10.35
C TYR A 413 -22.81 -6.08 -10.22
N PRO A 414 -24.07 -5.63 -10.03
CA PRO A 414 -24.41 -4.22 -9.84
C PRO A 414 -23.71 -3.58 -8.64
N SER A 415 -23.34 -4.38 -7.63
CA SER A 415 -22.57 -3.93 -6.47
C SER A 415 -21.13 -3.49 -6.82
N ALA A 416 -20.57 -3.95 -7.95
CA ALA A 416 -19.22 -3.60 -8.39
C ALA A 416 -19.16 -2.22 -9.08
N ALA A 417 -19.08 -1.14 -8.29
CA ALA A 417 -19.04 0.24 -8.80
C ALA A 417 -17.70 0.96 -8.57
N GLY A 418 -17.26 1.78 -9.54
CA GLY A 418 -16.04 2.58 -9.43
C GLY A 418 -14.78 1.74 -9.18
N LYS A 419 -13.88 2.21 -8.31
CA LYS A 419 -12.75 1.40 -7.80
C LYS A 419 -13.23 0.61 -6.58
N TYR A 420 -13.72 -0.61 -6.80
CA TYR A 420 -14.26 -1.47 -5.74
C TYR A 420 -13.25 -2.50 -5.23
N ALA A 421 -13.47 -2.98 -4.01
CA ALA A 421 -12.84 -4.17 -3.47
C ALA A 421 -13.61 -5.42 -3.89
N VAL A 422 -12.92 -6.51 -4.20
CA VAL A 422 -13.49 -7.78 -4.70
C VAL A 422 -14.44 -8.42 -3.69
N SER A 423 -14.29 -8.11 -2.40
CA SER A 423 -15.24 -8.53 -1.37
C SER A 423 -16.68 -8.09 -1.62
N VAL A 424 -16.91 -6.97 -2.32
CA VAL A 424 -18.26 -6.44 -2.61
C VAL A 424 -19.07 -7.33 -3.56
N PRO A 425 -18.59 -7.63 -4.79
CA PRO A 425 -19.30 -8.59 -5.64
C PRO A 425 -19.34 -10.00 -5.04
N PHE A 426 -18.39 -10.37 -4.17
CA PHE A 426 -18.50 -11.62 -3.42
C PHE A 426 -19.62 -11.63 -2.40
N THR A 427 -19.86 -10.54 -1.66
CA THR A 427 -21.01 -10.44 -0.75
C THR A 427 -22.30 -10.73 -1.51
N GLU A 428 -22.50 -10.13 -2.68
CA GLU A 428 -23.62 -10.43 -3.58
C GLU A 428 -23.62 -11.90 -4.03
N ARG A 429 -22.48 -12.42 -4.46
CA ARG A 429 -22.33 -13.81 -4.91
C ARG A 429 -22.64 -14.85 -3.83
N PHE A 430 -22.33 -14.59 -2.56
CA PHE A 430 -22.60 -15.51 -1.47
C PHE A 430 -24.10 -15.76 -1.30
N PHE A 431 -24.91 -14.70 -1.32
CA PHE A 431 -26.37 -14.82 -1.29
C PHE A 431 -26.91 -15.47 -2.57
N HIS A 432 -26.35 -15.15 -3.74
CA HIS A 432 -26.72 -15.81 -4.99
C HIS A 432 -26.46 -17.33 -4.98
N LEU A 433 -25.44 -17.83 -4.29
CA LEU A 433 -25.19 -19.28 -4.19
C LEU A 433 -26.14 -20.00 -3.23
N GLY A 434 -26.88 -19.27 -2.40
CA GLY A 434 -27.91 -19.83 -1.53
C GLY A 434 -29.16 -20.25 -2.33
N ARG A 435 -29.74 -21.39 -1.98
CA ARG A 435 -31.14 -21.68 -2.37
C ARG A 435 -32.09 -20.81 -1.53
N LEU A 436 -33.37 -20.74 -1.90
CA LEU A 436 -34.37 -19.99 -1.13
C LEU A 436 -34.33 -20.43 0.34
N GLY A 437 -34.05 -19.47 1.22
CA GLY A 437 -33.94 -19.71 2.66
C GLY A 437 -32.61 -20.23 3.17
N ALA A 438 -31.62 -20.35 2.30
CA ALA A 438 -30.25 -20.72 2.68
C ALA A 438 -29.68 -19.74 3.69
N ARG A 439 -28.83 -20.23 4.60
CA ARG A 439 -28.13 -19.42 5.59
C ARG A 439 -26.79 -18.96 5.04
N VAL A 440 -26.52 -17.67 5.13
CA VAL A 440 -25.28 -17.06 4.63
C VAL A 440 -24.55 -16.44 5.81
N GLY A 441 -23.25 -16.70 5.93
CA GLY A 441 -22.41 -16.06 6.94
C GLY A 441 -20.99 -15.88 6.45
N MET A 442 -20.47 -14.66 6.55
CA MET A 442 -19.14 -14.33 6.06
C MET A 442 -18.45 -13.34 6.97
N ILE A 443 -17.12 -13.37 6.96
CA ILE A 443 -16.29 -12.28 7.44
C ILE A 443 -15.86 -11.43 6.25
N THR A 444 -16.00 -10.11 6.33
CA THR A 444 -15.56 -9.20 5.25
C THR A 444 -14.91 -7.94 5.82
N ALA A 445 -14.23 -7.16 4.98
CA ALA A 445 -13.68 -5.86 5.38
C ALA A 445 -14.81 -4.86 5.63
N ASN A 446 -14.71 -4.07 6.69
CA ASN A 446 -15.75 -3.14 7.11
C ASN A 446 -15.84 -1.88 6.19
N SER A 447 -14.85 -1.69 5.31
CA SER A 447 -14.67 -0.46 4.53
C SER A 447 -15.79 -0.15 3.53
N PHE A 448 -16.58 -1.15 3.08
CA PHE A 448 -17.74 -0.91 2.22
C PHE A 448 -18.84 -0.09 2.91
N MET A 449 -18.86 -0.10 4.25
CA MET A 449 -19.84 0.66 5.05
C MET A 449 -19.67 2.17 4.93
N LYS A 450 -18.45 2.65 4.65
CA LYS A 450 -18.12 4.09 4.63
C LYS A 450 -17.55 4.60 3.31
N ARG A 451 -16.97 3.72 2.48
CA ARG A 451 -16.33 4.13 1.22
C ARG A 451 -17.31 4.07 0.07
N GLU A 452 -17.25 5.06 -0.80
CA GLU A 452 -18.11 5.23 -1.99
C GLU A 452 -18.33 3.96 -2.83
N PHE A 453 -17.35 3.04 -2.90
CA PHE A 453 -17.52 1.80 -3.66
C PHE A 453 -18.57 0.85 -3.06
N GLY A 454 -18.88 0.96 -1.77
CA GLY A 454 -19.88 0.14 -1.09
C GLY A 454 -21.31 0.67 -1.21
N LYS A 455 -21.49 1.89 -1.73
CA LYS A 455 -22.79 2.53 -1.92
C LYS A 455 -23.78 1.64 -2.65
N LYS A 456 -23.39 1.06 -3.79
CA LYS A 456 -24.26 0.17 -4.58
C LYS A 456 -24.58 -1.15 -3.87
N LEU A 457 -23.66 -1.68 -3.08
CA LEU A 457 -23.93 -2.86 -2.26
C LEU A 457 -25.02 -2.57 -1.23
N ILE A 458 -24.89 -1.46 -0.49
CA ILE A 458 -25.80 -1.06 0.58
C ILE A 458 -27.16 -0.60 0.07
N GLU A 459 -27.19 0.22 -0.97
CA GLU A 459 -28.44 0.83 -1.43
C GLU A 459 -29.21 -0.05 -2.42
N ALA A 460 -28.52 -0.89 -3.20
CA ALA A 460 -29.15 -1.65 -4.28
C ALA A 460 -29.27 -3.15 -4.03
N PHE A 461 -28.38 -3.77 -3.24
CA PHE A 461 -28.36 -5.23 -3.07
C PHE A 461 -28.76 -5.69 -1.66
N LEU A 462 -28.11 -5.21 -0.60
CA LEU A 462 -28.40 -5.64 0.77
C LEU A 462 -29.87 -5.45 1.22
N PRO A 463 -30.64 -4.47 0.73
CA PRO A 463 -32.07 -4.35 1.03
C PRO A 463 -32.92 -5.45 0.39
N THR A 464 -32.40 -6.18 -0.60
CA THR A 464 -33.10 -7.26 -1.31
C THR A 464 -32.97 -8.62 -0.63
N VAL A 465 -32.10 -8.73 0.40
CA VAL A 465 -31.85 -9.98 1.13
C VAL A 465 -32.18 -9.81 2.62
N ASN A 466 -32.53 -10.90 3.26
CA ASN A 466 -32.85 -10.90 4.68
C ASN A 466 -31.58 -10.99 5.54
N LEU A 467 -30.99 -9.82 5.86
CA LEU A 467 -29.99 -9.72 6.92
C LEU A 467 -30.63 -9.91 8.30
N ASP A 468 -30.00 -10.71 9.16
CA ASP A 468 -30.50 -11.00 10.52
C ASP A 468 -29.56 -10.45 11.61
N LEU A 469 -28.25 -10.52 11.37
CA LEU A 469 -27.23 -10.11 12.33
C LEU A 469 -26.02 -9.49 11.64
N ILE A 470 -25.63 -8.31 12.11
CA ILE A 470 -24.39 -7.62 11.74
C ILE A 470 -23.51 -7.52 12.98
N VAL A 471 -22.27 -8.02 12.92
CA VAL A 471 -21.33 -7.95 14.04
C VAL A 471 -20.14 -7.10 13.65
N ASN A 472 -20.05 -5.88 14.20
CA ASN A 472 -18.91 -5.01 13.97
C ASN A 472 -17.72 -5.48 14.82
N THR A 473 -16.80 -6.23 14.21
CA THR A 473 -15.62 -6.78 14.87
C THR A 473 -14.41 -5.83 14.83
N SER A 474 -14.58 -4.56 14.47
CA SER A 474 -13.47 -3.60 14.35
C SER A 474 -12.70 -3.36 15.64
N GLY A 475 -13.32 -3.62 16.80
CA GLY A 475 -12.67 -3.53 18.11
C GLY A 475 -11.91 -4.80 18.52
N ALA A 476 -12.21 -5.96 17.94
CA ALA A 476 -11.63 -7.23 18.33
C ALA A 476 -10.29 -7.50 17.62
N TYR A 477 -9.33 -8.12 18.31
CA TYR A 477 -8.09 -8.57 17.68
C TYR A 477 -8.31 -9.89 16.94
N ILE A 478 -8.34 -9.83 15.61
CA ILE A 478 -8.42 -11.02 14.76
C ILE A 478 -7.07 -11.23 14.06
N PRO A 479 -6.29 -12.27 14.43
CA PRO A 479 -4.97 -12.53 13.86
C PRO A 479 -4.97 -12.56 12.33
N GLY A 480 -3.94 -11.97 11.75
CA GLY A 480 -3.75 -11.93 10.30
C GLY A 480 -4.54 -10.83 9.57
N HIS A 481 -5.57 -10.26 10.19
CA HIS A 481 -6.34 -9.17 9.60
C HIS A 481 -5.77 -7.80 9.99
N GLY A 482 -5.08 -7.14 9.05
CA GLY A 482 -4.59 -5.75 9.23
C GLY A 482 -5.63 -4.67 8.91
N THR A 483 -6.88 -5.04 8.66
CA THR A 483 -7.98 -4.14 8.30
C THR A 483 -9.19 -4.47 9.18
N PRO A 484 -9.92 -3.49 9.71
CA PRO A 484 -11.13 -3.73 10.46
C PRO A 484 -12.15 -4.58 9.68
N THR A 485 -12.74 -5.56 10.35
CA THR A 485 -13.68 -6.54 9.77
C THR A 485 -15.09 -6.37 10.30
N VAL A 486 -16.04 -6.98 9.61
CA VAL A 486 -17.44 -7.12 10.01
C VAL A 486 -17.91 -8.52 9.66
N LEU A 487 -18.72 -9.14 10.51
CA LEU A 487 -19.42 -10.39 10.20
C LEU A 487 -20.83 -10.07 9.73
N LEU A 488 -21.24 -10.68 8.62
CA LEU A 488 -22.58 -10.54 8.06
C LEU A 488 -23.27 -11.89 8.10
N PHE A 489 -24.48 -11.93 8.68
CA PHE A 489 -25.33 -13.10 8.72
C PHE A 489 -26.72 -12.79 8.17
N GLY A 490 -27.25 -13.70 7.36
CA GLY A 490 -28.58 -13.55 6.80
C GLY A 490 -29.08 -14.80 6.11
N SER A 491 -30.15 -14.63 5.34
CA SER A 491 -30.73 -15.66 4.49
C SER A 491 -31.02 -15.17 3.08
N ALA A 492 -30.95 -16.09 2.12
CA ALA A 492 -31.31 -15.84 0.72
C ALA A 492 -32.84 -15.82 0.53
N GLU A 493 -33.51 -14.90 1.21
CA GLU A 493 -34.95 -14.60 1.19
C GLU A 493 -35.16 -13.08 1.22
N GLU A 494 -36.34 -12.60 0.88
CA GLU A 494 -36.73 -11.19 1.10
C GLU A 494 -36.76 -10.87 2.60
N PRO A 495 -36.54 -9.60 3.01
CA PRO A 495 -36.54 -9.21 4.43
C PRO A 495 -37.81 -9.61 5.20
N THR A 496 -37.67 -10.20 6.39
CA THR A 496 -38.80 -10.76 7.17
C THR A 496 -39.19 -9.96 8.43
N GLY A 497 -38.70 -8.73 8.60
CA GLY A 497 -39.01 -7.86 9.75
C GLY A 497 -38.54 -6.42 9.56
N GLY A 498 -38.87 -5.51 10.50
CA GLY A 498 -38.51 -4.09 10.42
C GLY A 498 -37.05 -3.78 10.77
N ASP A 499 -36.42 -4.65 11.58
CA ASP A 499 -35.12 -4.38 12.20
C ASP A 499 -34.10 -5.50 11.89
N VAL A 500 -32.81 -5.16 12.07
CA VAL A 500 -31.67 -6.09 12.02
C VAL A 500 -30.91 -5.96 13.32
N ARG A 501 -30.55 -7.09 13.93
CA ARG A 501 -29.72 -7.06 15.14
C ARG A 501 -28.30 -6.64 14.77
N ALA A 502 -27.74 -5.69 15.50
CA ALA A 502 -26.38 -5.24 15.31
C ALA A 502 -25.58 -5.26 16.62
N VAL A 503 -24.38 -5.81 16.58
CA VAL A 503 -23.37 -5.60 17.62
C VAL A 503 -22.50 -4.42 17.18
N LEU A 504 -22.65 -3.30 17.88
CA LEU A 504 -21.96 -2.04 17.64
C LEU A 504 -20.66 -2.01 18.42
N ALA A 505 -19.58 -1.58 17.77
CA ALA A 505 -18.29 -1.43 18.43
C ALA A 505 -18.25 -0.10 19.20
N LYS A 506 -17.75 -0.13 20.45
CA LYS A 506 -17.48 1.06 21.26
C LYS A 506 -15.99 1.29 21.46
N ARG A 507 -15.29 0.28 21.99
CA ARG A 507 -13.86 0.33 22.31
C ARG A 507 -13.14 -0.91 21.78
N GLY A 508 -11.90 -0.73 21.32
CA GLY A 508 -11.04 -1.83 20.89
C GLY A 508 -10.36 -2.56 22.04
N GLU A 509 -9.71 -3.69 21.73
CA GLU A 509 -8.91 -4.44 22.70
C GLU A 509 -7.87 -3.53 23.37
N PRO A 510 -7.72 -3.58 24.72
CA PRO A 510 -6.78 -2.71 25.43
C PRO A 510 -5.32 -2.99 25.06
N SER A 511 -5.02 -4.23 24.67
CA SER A 511 -3.73 -4.65 24.15
C SER A 511 -3.93 -5.86 23.24
N THR A 512 -2.90 -6.28 22.49
CA THR A 512 -2.98 -7.54 21.74
C THR A 512 -3.11 -8.71 22.71
N PRO A 513 -4.24 -9.44 22.74
CA PRO A 513 -4.44 -10.55 23.68
C PRO A 513 -3.45 -11.69 23.39
N ALA A 514 -3.00 -12.37 24.45
CA ALA A 514 -2.12 -13.54 24.32
C ALA A 514 -2.84 -14.71 23.64
N ASP A 515 -4.11 -14.90 23.97
CA ASP A 515 -5.04 -15.79 23.29
C ASP A 515 -6.16 -14.96 22.65
N PRO A 516 -6.19 -14.83 21.31
CA PRO A 516 -7.22 -14.07 20.61
C PRO A 516 -8.66 -14.54 20.87
N GLU A 517 -8.87 -15.83 21.15
CA GLU A 517 -10.21 -16.36 21.48
C GLU A 517 -10.71 -15.86 22.84
N GLN A 518 -9.79 -15.46 23.72
CA GLN A 518 -10.09 -14.90 25.04
C GLN A 518 -9.95 -13.37 25.09
N GLY A 519 -9.87 -12.70 23.94
CA GLY A 519 -9.87 -11.22 23.86
C GLY A 519 -11.13 -10.63 24.50
N GLU A 520 -11.01 -9.48 25.18
CA GLU A 520 -12.11 -8.91 25.97
C GLU A 520 -13.26 -8.46 25.07
N VAL A 521 -12.94 -7.88 23.90
CA VAL A 521 -13.95 -7.47 22.92
C VAL A 521 -14.57 -8.70 22.27
N TRP A 522 -13.76 -9.70 21.87
CA TRP A 522 -14.28 -10.92 21.26
C TRP A 522 -15.20 -11.70 22.20
N ARG A 523 -14.80 -11.89 23.47
CA ARG A 523 -15.64 -12.51 24.51
C ARG A 523 -16.95 -11.77 24.69
N SER A 524 -16.89 -10.43 24.76
CA SER A 524 -18.10 -9.61 24.86
C SER A 524 -19.06 -9.81 23.67
N ILE A 525 -18.53 -9.97 22.46
CA ILE A 525 -19.34 -10.28 21.28
C ILE A 525 -19.96 -11.67 21.41
N VAL A 526 -19.14 -12.69 21.67
CA VAL A 526 -19.61 -14.08 21.72
C VAL A 526 -20.68 -14.28 22.79
N ASP A 527 -20.42 -13.76 24.00
CA ASP A 527 -21.27 -13.95 25.17
C ASP A 527 -22.60 -13.19 25.03
N HIS A 528 -22.60 -11.98 24.42
CA HIS A 528 -23.75 -11.08 24.48
C HIS A 528 -24.41 -10.71 23.14
N HIS A 529 -23.90 -11.13 21.97
CA HIS A 529 -24.48 -10.78 20.65
C HIS A 529 -25.99 -11.11 20.49
N ALA A 530 -26.55 -11.95 21.35
CA ALA A 530 -27.97 -12.32 21.34
C ALA A 530 -28.86 -11.45 22.25
N GLU A 531 -28.27 -10.64 23.14
CA GLU A 531 -28.94 -9.88 24.19
C GLU A 531 -29.21 -8.43 23.74
N VAL A 532 -30.36 -8.19 23.11
CA VAL A 532 -30.75 -6.82 22.69
C VAL A 532 -30.83 -5.88 23.90
N GLY A 533 -30.21 -4.71 23.80
CA GLY A 533 -30.08 -3.73 24.86
C GLY A 533 -28.86 -3.92 25.76
N PHE A 534 -28.05 -4.97 25.54
CA PHE A 534 -26.80 -5.15 26.27
C PHE A 534 -25.79 -4.06 25.93
N GLU A 535 -25.14 -3.50 26.96
CA GLU A 535 -24.08 -2.53 26.80
C GLU A 535 -23.00 -2.72 27.87
N ASN A 536 -21.73 -2.74 27.44
CA ASN A 536 -20.58 -2.66 28.33
C ASN A 536 -19.53 -1.69 27.78
N GLU A 537 -18.29 -1.81 28.25
CA GLU A 537 -17.17 -0.97 27.82
C GLU A 537 -16.82 -1.14 26.33
N TYR A 538 -17.05 -2.33 25.77
CA TYR A 538 -16.53 -2.74 24.46
C TYR A 538 -17.58 -2.73 23.35
N VAL A 539 -18.80 -3.19 23.64
CA VAL A 539 -19.86 -3.33 22.65
C VAL A 539 -21.21 -2.86 23.19
N ASN A 540 -22.11 -2.55 22.25
CA ASN A 540 -23.53 -2.37 22.49
C ASN A 540 -24.29 -3.26 21.50
N VAL A 541 -25.35 -3.94 21.94
CA VAL A 541 -26.22 -4.75 21.09
C VAL A 541 -27.57 -4.07 20.94
N ALA A 542 -27.94 -3.73 19.72
CA ALA A 542 -29.17 -3.01 19.42
C ALA A 542 -29.93 -3.62 18.23
N GLU A 543 -31.22 -3.31 18.14
CA GLU A 543 -32.01 -3.49 16.92
C GLU A 543 -31.90 -2.21 16.09
N VAL A 544 -31.40 -2.35 14.86
CA VAL A 544 -31.22 -1.24 13.93
C VAL A 544 -32.32 -1.34 12.87
N PRO A 545 -33.13 -0.28 12.67
CA PRO A 545 -34.13 -0.24 11.62
C PRO A 545 -33.53 -0.52 10.24
N ARG A 546 -34.19 -1.36 9.43
CA ARG A 546 -33.75 -1.65 8.06
C ARG A 546 -33.68 -0.39 7.19
N GLY A 547 -34.52 0.61 7.47
CA GLY A 547 -34.47 1.91 6.81
C GLY A 547 -33.11 2.59 6.95
N ASP A 548 -32.52 2.53 8.15
CA ASP A 548 -31.21 3.11 8.45
C ASP A 548 -30.08 2.34 7.75
N LEU A 549 -30.28 1.02 7.55
CA LEU A 549 -29.37 0.16 6.82
C LEU A 549 -29.56 0.19 5.29
N ALA A 550 -30.58 0.90 4.78
CA ALA A 550 -30.79 1.07 3.34
C ALA A 550 -29.97 2.24 2.75
N GLY A 551 -29.45 3.14 3.59
CA GLY A 551 -28.66 4.30 3.17
C GLY A 551 -27.16 4.11 3.40
N HIS A 552 -26.33 4.58 2.47
CA HIS A 552 -24.89 4.70 2.68
C HIS A 552 -24.53 6.13 3.16
N PRO A 553 -23.63 6.29 4.16
CA PRO A 553 -22.84 5.26 4.83
C PRO A 553 -23.52 4.65 6.07
N TRP A 554 -23.16 3.41 6.43
CA TRP A 554 -23.57 2.79 7.70
C TRP A 554 -22.74 3.32 8.87
N SER A 555 -23.40 3.73 9.94
CA SER A 555 -22.77 4.08 11.22
C SER A 555 -23.11 3.01 12.27
N LEU A 556 -22.15 2.13 12.56
CA LEU A 556 -22.29 1.06 13.56
C LEU A 556 -21.45 1.33 14.82
N ALA A 557 -21.44 2.58 15.29
CA ALA A 557 -20.76 3.03 16.51
C ALA A 557 -21.74 3.11 17.69
N GLY A 558 -21.39 2.54 18.85
CA GLY A 558 -22.22 2.57 20.06
C GLY A 558 -22.08 3.88 20.86
N GLY A 559 -22.92 4.08 21.89
CA GLY A 559 -22.73 5.12 22.92
C GLY A 559 -23.48 6.45 22.75
N GLY A 560 -24.52 6.51 21.90
CA GLY A 560 -25.31 7.74 21.67
C GLY A 560 -24.74 8.68 20.59
N ALA A 561 -23.66 8.28 19.91
CA ALA A 561 -23.08 9.05 18.82
C ALA A 561 -24.05 9.24 17.62
N GLY A 562 -24.95 8.27 17.39
CA GLY A 562 -26.01 8.38 16.39
C GLY A 562 -27.05 9.45 16.72
N ASP A 563 -27.47 9.53 17.99
CA ASP A 563 -28.42 10.54 18.47
C ASP A 563 -27.83 11.94 18.34
N LEU A 564 -26.59 12.14 18.80
CA LEU A 564 -25.88 13.41 18.68
C LEU A 564 -25.67 13.80 17.21
N LYS A 565 -25.28 12.86 16.33
CA LYS A 565 -25.18 13.14 14.89
C LYS A 565 -26.51 13.63 14.33
N SER A 566 -27.62 13.01 14.70
CA SER A 566 -28.96 13.39 14.23
C SER A 566 -29.35 14.78 14.75
N LEU A 567 -29.07 15.08 16.03
CA LEU A 567 -29.27 16.41 16.62
C LEU A 567 -28.50 17.50 15.85
N LEU A 568 -27.25 17.23 15.46
CA LEU A 568 -26.44 18.16 14.66
C LEU A 568 -27.03 18.37 13.27
N GLU A 569 -27.60 17.34 12.65
CA GLU A 569 -28.23 17.42 11.33
C GLU A 569 -29.58 18.15 11.38
N GLU A 570 -30.35 17.99 12.45
CA GLU A 570 -31.64 18.65 12.66
C GLU A 570 -31.51 20.11 13.08
N SER A 571 -30.46 20.45 13.84
CA SER A 571 -30.23 21.81 14.34
C SER A 571 -29.48 22.72 13.35
N ALA A 572 -29.08 22.20 12.19
CA ALA A 572 -28.31 22.96 11.21
C ALA A 572 -29.17 23.80 10.27
N ASP A 573 -28.64 24.94 9.83
CA ASP A 573 -29.31 25.82 8.87
C ASP A 573 -29.28 25.26 7.44
N CYS A 574 -28.15 24.64 7.09
CA CYS A 574 -27.90 24.08 5.77
C CYS A 574 -26.81 23.01 5.84
N VAL A 575 -26.47 22.40 4.69
CA VAL A 575 -25.30 21.54 4.58
C VAL A 575 -24.16 22.24 3.82
N LEU A 576 -22.92 21.79 4.02
CA LEU A 576 -21.76 22.39 3.35
C LEU A 576 -21.91 22.41 1.82
N GLY A 577 -22.59 21.43 1.24
CA GLY A 577 -22.87 21.34 -0.19
C GLY A 577 -23.68 22.54 -0.73
N ASP A 578 -24.48 23.20 0.11
CA ASP A 578 -25.25 24.39 -0.25
C ASP A 578 -24.39 25.66 -0.20
N VAL A 579 -23.35 25.66 0.64
CA VAL A 579 -22.44 26.80 0.85
C VAL A 579 -21.25 26.76 -0.11
N ALA A 580 -20.74 25.57 -0.42
CA ALA A 580 -19.55 25.36 -1.25
C ALA A 580 -19.90 25.29 -2.74
N ALA A 581 -19.33 26.18 -3.55
CA ALA A 581 -19.43 26.11 -5.00
C ALA A 581 -18.68 24.89 -5.57
N GLN A 582 -17.49 24.59 -5.05
CA GLN A 582 -16.69 23.45 -5.49
C GLN A 582 -15.88 22.86 -4.34
N ILE A 583 -15.74 21.53 -4.32
CA ILE A 583 -14.87 20.80 -3.38
C ILE A 583 -14.02 19.80 -4.16
N GLY A 584 -12.72 19.71 -3.88
CA GLY A 584 -11.83 18.68 -4.41
C GLY A 584 -10.42 19.18 -4.67
N ILE A 585 -9.68 18.56 -5.59
CA ILE A 585 -8.28 18.92 -5.88
C ILE A 585 -8.20 20.01 -6.96
N SER A 586 -7.07 20.72 -7.04
CA SER A 586 -6.79 21.69 -8.09
C SER A 586 -5.85 21.17 -9.19
N CYS A 587 -4.96 20.23 -8.88
CA CYS A 587 -4.05 19.66 -9.86
C CYS A 587 -3.64 18.21 -9.57
N VAL A 588 -3.20 17.50 -10.62
CA VAL A 588 -2.51 16.22 -10.58
C VAL A 588 -1.26 16.32 -11.46
N THR A 589 -0.08 16.15 -10.88
CA THR A 589 1.21 16.23 -11.61
C THR A 589 1.39 15.04 -12.54
N GLY A 590 1.11 13.82 -12.06
CA GLY A 590 1.36 12.55 -12.75
C GLY A 590 2.80 12.04 -12.70
N GLU A 591 3.76 12.84 -12.24
CA GLU A 591 5.16 12.44 -11.95
C GLU A 591 5.78 13.45 -10.97
N ASP A 592 5.50 13.27 -9.68
CA ASP A 592 5.89 14.21 -8.61
C ASP A 592 7.41 14.45 -8.55
N GLU A 593 8.23 13.46 -8.86
CA GLU A 593 9.69 13.55 -8.74
C GLU A 593 10.33 14.61 -9.65
N VAL A 594 9.67 14.89 -10.80
CA VAL A 594 10.11 15.88 -11.78
C VAL A 594 9.37 17.19 -11.58
N TYR A 595 8.06 17.15 -11.29
CA TYR A 595 7.26 18.37 -11.19
C TYR A 595 7.36 19.04 -9.82
N LEU A 596 7.72 18.35 -8.74
CA LEU A 596 7.78 18.90 -7.40
C LEU A 596 9.22 18.96 -6.90
N LEU A 597 9.71 20.18 -6.69
CA LEU A 597 11.07 20.46 -6.26
C LEU A 597 11.06 21.33 -5.01
N PRO A 598 12.00 21.15 -4.07
CA PRO A 598 12.29 22.19 -3.09
C PRO A 598 12.58 23.53 -3.80
N ARG A 599 12.19 24.65 -3.18
CA ARG A 599 12.31 25.98 -3.79
C ARG A 599 13.76 26.31 -4.19
N ASP A 600 14.72 25.97 -3.34
CA ASP A 600 16.14 26.15 -3.63
C ASP A 600 16.60 25.29 -4.80
N VAL A 601 16.11 24.06 -4.93
CA VAL A 601 16.41 23.18 -6.07
C VAL A 601 15.82 23.73 -7.37
N ALA A 602 14.60 24.26 -7.35
CA ALA A 602 13.98 24.87 -8.54
C ALA A 602 14.75 26.10 -9.02
N LEU A 603 15.18 26.97 -8.10
CA LEU A 603 16.02 28.14 -8.40
C LEU A 603 17.38 27.70 -8.96
N ARG A 604 18.04 26.74 -8.31
CA ARG A 604 19.33 26.18 -8.74
C ARG A 604 19.26 25.49 -10.10
N SER A 605 18.14 24.84 -10.41
CA SER A 605 17.90 24.21 -11.71
C SER A 605 17.45 25.21 -12.80
N ALA A 606 17.41 26.50 -12.48
CA ALA A 606 16.95 27.57 -13.36
C ALA A 606 15.56 27.31 -13.98
N VAL A 607 14.65 26.69 -13.23
CA VAL A 607 13.27 26.53 -13.67
C VAL A 607 12.62 27.91 -13.72
N GLY A 608 12.11 28.30 -14.90
CA GLY A 608 11.57 29.64 -15.11
C GLY A 608 10.39 29.97 -14.18
N ARG A 609 9.21 29.39 -14.45
CA ARG A 609 8.02 29.58 -13.65
C ARG A 609 7.73 28.36 -12.78
N THR A 610 7.60 28.60 -11.49
CA THR A 610 7.03 27.65 -10.54
C THR A 610 5.80 28.22 -9.83
N ILE A 611 5.06 27.36 -9.16
CA ILE A 611 3.99 27.74 -8.24
C ILE A 611 4.06 26.86 -6.99
N PRO A 612 3.92 27.41 -5.76
CA PRO A 612 3.92 26.60 -4.55
C PRO A 612 2.80 25.57 -4.60
N LEU A 613 3.15 24.31 -4.33
CA LEU A 613 2.20 23.21 -4.22
C LEU A 613 2.04 22.80 -2.75
N VAL A 614 0.80 22.82 -2.30
CA VAL A 614 0.41 22.37 -0.96
C VAL A 614 0.06 20.88 -1.01
N THR A 615 0.63 20.15 -0.05
CA THR A 615 0.30 18.77 0.27
C THR A 615 -0.34 18.69 1.65
N GLY A 616 -1.07 17.60 1.91
CA GLY A 616 -1.85 17.45 3.14
C GLY A 616 -1.06 17.54 4.44
N ASP A 617 0.23 17.20 4.42
CA ASP A 617 1.20 17.34 5.51
C ASP A 617 1.53 18.81 5.84
N GLY A 618 1.43 19.72 4.85
CA GLY A 618 1.62 21.16 5.04
C GLY A 618 0.38 21.90 5.56
N VAL A 619 -0.74 21.21 5.81
CA VAL A 619 -1.98 21.82 6.33
C VAL A 619 -2.17 21.40 7.79
N ARG A 620 -1.68 22.18 8.74
CA ARG A 620 -1.72 21.83 10.18
C ARG A 620 -1.96 23.05 11.06
N ASP A 621 -2.80 22.86 12.06
CA ASP A 621 -3.02 23.80 13.18
C ASP A 621 -3.04 25.27 12.75
N TRP A 622 -4.04 25.61 11.91
CA TRP A 622 -4.26 26.97 11.39
C TRP A 622 -3.13 27.53 10.52
N SER A 623 -2.17 26.70 10.11
CA SER A 623 -1.02 27.08 9.29
C SER A 623 -0.95 26.26 8.00
N LEU A 624 -0.47 26.94 6.96
CA LEU A 624 -0.29 26.41 5.64
C LEU A 624 1.16 26.58 5.21
N SER A 625 1.84 25.48 4.91
CA SER A 625 3.15 25.47 4.28
C SER A 625 3.09 24.70 2.96
N ALA A 626 3.74 25.23 1.92
CA ALA A 626 3.97 24.49 0.70
C ALA A 626 5.21 23.62 0.88
N ALA A 627 5.07 22.32 0.62
CA ALA A 627 6.17 21.37 0.76
C ALA A 627 7.17 21.47 -0.40
N ALA A 628 6.71 21.94 -1.56
CA ALA A 628 7.51 22.03 -2.77
C ALA A 628 6.97 23.11 -3.73
N GLU A 629 7.83 23.54 -4.63
CA GLU A 629 7.51 24.29 -5.83
C GLU A 629 7.15 23.33 -6.95
N CYS A 630 6.03 23.60 -7.64
CA CYS A 630 5.62 22.87 -8.82
C CYS A 630 6.16 23.55 -10.09
N VAL A 631 6.86 22.82 -10.96
CA VAL A 631 7.22 23.31 -12.30
C VAL A 631 5.95 23.61 -13.09
N PHE A 632 5.74 24.87 -13.49
CA PHE A 632 4.43 25.35 -13.89
C PHE A 632 4.41 25.97 -15.29
N PRO A 633 4.24 25.16 -16.36
CA PRO A 633 4.28 25.61 -17.75
C PRO A 633 2.98 26.28 -18.20
N TYR A 634 2.34 27.06 -17.32
CA TYR A 634 1.06 27.72 -17.58
C TYR A 634 1.18 29.24 -17.43
N GLY A 635 0.28 29.98 -18.07
CA GLY A 635 0.09 31.43 -18.02
C GLY A 635 -0.57 31.89 -16.72
N ALA A 636 -0.73 33.21 -16.56
CA ALA A 636 -1.41 33.77 -15.38
C ALA A 636 -2.90 33.39 -15.33
N GLN A 637 -3.48 33.06 -16.48
CA GLN A 637 -4.85 32.59 -16.65
C GLN A 637 -4.93 31.05 -16.68
N PHE A 638 -3.84 30.36 -16.32
CA PHE A 638 -3.73 28.89 -16.28
C PHE A 638 -3.85 28.21 -17.66
N ASP A 639 -3.66 28.95 -18.74
CA ASP A 639 -3.51 28.46 -20.11
C ASP A 639 -2.11 27.89 -20.35
N VAL A 640 -1.97 26.89 -21.22
CA VAL A 640 -0.69 26.24 -21.49
C VAL A 640 0.20 27.19 -22.29
N ARG A 641 1.42 27.45 -21.82
CA ARG A 641 2.38 28.30 -22.53
C ARG A 641 2.96 27.58 -23.73
N SER A 642 3.26 28.34 -24.78
CA SER A 642 3.92 27.80 -25.97
C SER A 642 5.38 27.40 -25.65
N PRO A 643 6.01 26.51 -26.44
CA PRO A 643 7.41 26.16 -26.22
C PRO A 643 8.39 27.34 -26.28
N GLY A 644 8.07 28.39 -27.05
CA GLY A 644 8.87 29.62 -27.13
C GLY A 644 8.75 30.49 -25.88
N ASP A 645 7.64 30.39 -25.14
CA ASP A 645 7.45 31.13 -23.90
C ASP A 645 8.00 30.34 -22.70
N ALA A 646 7.89 29.01 -22.68
CA ALA A 646 8.27 28.15 -21.56
C ALA A 646 9.68 27.54 -21.69
N VAL A 647 10.64 28.26 -22.29
CA VAL A 647 11.96 27.72 -22.66
C VAL A 647 12.70 27.11 -21.46
N ALA A 648 12.69 27.80 -20.31
CA ALA A 648 13.42 27.35 -19.12
C ALA A 648 12.80 26.10 -18.51
N GLU A 649 11.47 26.07 -18.38
CA GLU A 649 10.72 24.93 -17.88
C GLU A 649 10.89 23.72 -18.81
N LEU A 650 10.80 23.93 -20.12
CA LEU A 650 10.98 22.85 -21.09
C LEU A 650 12.41 22.33 -21.13
N ARG A 651 13.42 23.20 -21.02
CA ARG A 651 14.83 22.77 -20.92
C ARG A 651 15.04 21.87 -19.71
N TYR A 652 14.43 22.20 -18.57
CA TYR A 652 14.44 21.36 -17.37
C TYR A 652 13.69 20.03 -17.55
N LEU A 653 12.49 20.06 -18.17
CA LEU A 653 11.66 18.86 -18.35
C LEU A 653 12.14 17.93 -19.47
N TRP A 654 12.91 18.43 -20.43
CA TRP A 654 13.31 17.72 -21.65
C TRP A 654 14.01 16.38 -21.42
N PRO A 655 14.94 16.21 -20.44
CA PRO A 655 15.55 14.92 -20.16
C PRO A 655 14.53 13.83 -19.80
N PHE A 656 13.34 14.21 -19.32
CA PHE A 656 12.26 13.32 -18.91
C PHE A 656 11.12 13.23 -19.93
N ARG A 657 11.22 13.91 -21.08
CA ARG A 657 10.15 14.06 -22.08
C ARG A 657 9.46 12.74 -22.45
N THR A 658 10.24 11.68 -22.69
CA THR A 658 9.70 10.35 -23.02
C THR A 658 8.91 9.74 -21.85
N ASN A 659 9.40 9.86 -20.61
CA ASN A 659 8.69 9.41 -19.40
C ASN A 659 7.38 10.19 -19.21
N LEU A 660 7.43 11.52 -19.36
CA LEU A 660 6.27 12.39 -19.18
C LEU A 660 5.19 12.16 -20.23
N SER A 661 5.58 11.90 -21.48
CA SER A 661 4.67 11.61 -22.61
C SER A 661 3.87 10.33 -22.42
N GLN A 662 4.41 9.36 -21.68
CA GLN A 662 3.79 8.05 -21.46
C GLN A 662 2.89 7.99 -20.23
N ARG A 663 2.76 9.11 -19.49
CA ARG A 663 1.79 9.23 -18.40
C ARG A 663 0.38 9.02 -18.96
N LYS A 664 -0.44 8.29 -18.21
CA LYS A 664 -1.81 7.91 -18.61
C LYS A 664 -2.82 8.45 -17.62
N ARG A 665 -3.93 8.97 -18.14
CA ARG A 665 -5.11 9.38 -17.37
C ARG A 665 -6.28 8.48 -17.75
N PHE A 666 -6.78 7.71 -16.79
CA PHE A 666 -7.81 6.66 -17.01
C PHE A 666 -7.43 5.71 -18.16
N GLY A 667 -6.17 5.26 -18.20
CA GLY A 667 -5.67 4.31 -19.19
C GLY A 667 -5.30 4.90 -20.56
N LYS A 668 -5.71 6.13 -20.88
CA LYS A 668 -5.34 6.83 -22.13
C LYS A 668 -4.06 7.66 -21.94
N PRO A 669 -3.04 7.52 -22.81
CA PRO A 669 -1.85 8.39 -22.82
C PRO A 669 -2.24 9.87 -22.95
N MET A 670 -1.50 10.76 -22.29
CA MET A 670 -1.78 12.21 -22.28
C MET A 670 -1.80 12.82 -23.69
N LEU A 671 -0.84 12.46 -24.54
CA LEU A 671 -0.78 12.94 -25.93
C LEU A 671 -2.02 12.58 -26.74
N GLN A 672 -2.59 11.39 -26.53
CA GLN A 672 -3.83 10.96 -27.20
C GLN A 672 -5.08 11.71 -26.72
N ARG A 673 -4.97 12.45 -25.61
CA ARG A 673 -6.03 13.33 -25.12
C ARG A 673 -5.92 14.76 -25.66
N GLY A 674 -4.97 15.01 -26.56
CA GLY A 674 -4.72 16.34 -27.14
C GLY A 674 -3.89 17.27 -26.25
N LEU A 675 -3.30 16.75 -25.16
CA LEU A 675 -2.38 17.52 -24.32
C LEU A 675 -0.96 17.48 -24.90
N THR A 676 -0.19 18.50 -24.60
CA THR A 676 1.25 18.51 -24.83
C THR A 676 1.97 17.61 -23.81
N TRP A 677 3.21 17.20 -24.11
CA TRP A 677 3.94 16.25 -23.26
C TRP A 677 4.34 16.82 -21.89
N TYR A 678 4.43 18.15 -21.77
CA TYR A 678 4.93 18.88 -20.62
C TYR A 678 3.85 19.44 -19.70
N GLU A 679 2.57 19.32 -20.07
CA GLU A 679 1.46 19.67 -19.19
C GLU A 679 1.43 18.80 -17.92
N LEU A 680 0.83 19.33 -16.85
CA LEU A 680 0.42 18.50 -15.73
C LEU A 680 -0.63 17.49 -16.20
N GLN A 681 -0.71 16.34 -15.53
CA GLN A 681 -1.71 15.33 -15.87
C GLN A 681 -3.15 15.87 -15.79
N GLU A 682 -3.43 16.71 -14.80
CA GLU A 682 -4.70 17.43 -14.64
C GLU A 682 -4.47 18.81 -14.01
N LEU A 683 -5.09 19.85 -14.57
CA LEU A 683 -5.19 21.18 -13.95
C LEU A 683 -6.65 21.65 -14.04
N TYR A 684 -7.23 22.01 -12.90
CA TYR A 684 -8.61 22.47 -12.78
C TYR A 684 -8.62 24.00 -12.65
N ALA A 685 -8.36 24.70 -13.75
CA ALA A 685 -8.20 26.17 -13.77
C ALA A 685 -9.39 26.92 -13.15
N ASN A 686 -10.61 26.43 -13.34
CA ASN A 686 -11.82 27.01 -12.74
C ASN A 686 -11.79 27.08 -11.19
N LYS A 687 -11.03 26.19 -10.53
CA LYS A 687 -10.83 26.20 -9.08
C LYS A 687 -9.78 27.19 -8.60
N LEU A 688 -9.03 27.79 -9.52
CA LEU A 688 -7.92 28.70 -9.24
C LEU A 688 -8.25 30.15 -9.61
N GLN A 689 -9.44 30.41 -10.18
CA GLN A 689 -9.85 31.75 -10.63
C GLN A 689 -10.07 32.72 -9.47
N THR A 690 -10.69 32.28 -8.38
CA THR A 690 -10.81 33.10 -7.17
C THR A 690 -9.62 32.86 -6.23
N PRO A 691 -9.09 33.89 -5.55
CA PRO A 691 -7.93 33.72 -4.68
C PRO A 691 -8.26 32.99 -3.37
N LEU A 692 -9.40 33.32 -2.75
CA LEU A 692 -9.79 32.75 -1.45
C LEU A 692 -10.13 31.26 -1.58
N THR A 693 -9.50 30.44 -0.75
CA THR A 693 -9.60 28.98 -0.79
C THR A 693 -9.47 28.41 0.62
N ILE A 694 -10.41 27.57 1.07
CA ILE A 694 -10.19 26.78 2.30
C ILE A 694 -9.58 25.46 1.89
N THR A 695 -8.36 25.16 2.33
CA THR A 695 -7.68 23.87 2.09
C THR A 695 -7.71 23.02 3.34
N PHE A 696 -7.65 21.70 3.20
CA PHE A 696 -7.66 20.78 4.33
C PHE A 696 -6.81 19.53 4.13
N ALA A 697 -6.38 18.91 5.23
CA ALA A 697 -5.62 17.66 5.18
C ALA A 697 -6.53 16.46 4.87
N PHE A 698 -6.31 15.78 3.74
CA PHE A 698 -7.10 14.61 3.34
C PHE A 698 -6.96 13.42 4.30
N VAL A 699 -5.77 13.24 4.87
CA VAL A 699 -5.50 12.19 5.87
C VAL A 699 -4.83 12.80 7.08
N ALA A 700 -5.52 12.74 8.22
CA ALA A 700 -5.03 13.23 9.50
C ALA A 700 -5.78 12.53 10.66
N THR A 701 -5.29 12.66 11.89
CA THR A 701 -6.02 12.19 13.08
C THR A 701 -7.18 13.12 13.44
N HIS A 702 -7.08 14.40 13.10
CA HIS A 702 -8.08 15.44 13.37
C HIS A 702 -8.30 16.31 12.13
N ASN A 703 -9.38 17.09 12.14
CA ASN A 703 -9.67 18.10 11.14
C ASN A 703 -8.62 19.22 11.16
N HIS A 704 -8.02 19.49 10.00
CA HIS A 704 -7.13 20.64 9.80
C HIS A 704 -7.57 21.38 8.54
N PHE A 705 -8.18 22.54 8.73
CA PHE A 705 -8.62 23.44 7.66
C PHE A 705 -7.89 24.78 7.80
N VAL A 706 -7.50 25.38 6.68
CA VAL A 706 -6.79 26.67 6.65
C VAL A 706 -7.26 27.50 5.46
N LEU A 707 -7.41 28.81 5.65
CA LEU A 707 -7.70 29.76 4.59
C LEU A 707 -6.41 30.16 3.85
N ASP A 708 -6.37 29.90 2.55
CA ASP A 708 -5.39 30.41 1.60
C ASP A 708 -5.95 31.61 0.83
N ARG A 709 -5.08 32.58 0.53
CA ARG A 709 -5.42 33.81 -0.20
C ARG A 709 -4.87 33.83 -1.63
N GLY A 710 -4.60 32.65 -2.21
CA GLY A 710 -4.21 32.46 -3.60
C GLY A 710 -2.71 32.28 -3.80
N GLY A 711 -2.34 32.15 -5.09
CA GLY A 711 -0.95 31.96 -5.53
C GLY A 711 -0.39 30.56 -5.31
N LYS A 712 -1.23 29.56 -5.04
CA LYS A 712 -0.83 28.17 -4.78
C LYS A 712 -1.69 27.19 -5.55
N VAL A 713 -1.16 25.98 -5.72
CA VAL A 713 -1.92 24.82 -6.19
C VAL A 713 -1.92 23.73 -5.12
N PHE A 714 -2.89 22.83 -5.25
CA PHE A 714 -3.30 21.89 -4.23
C PHE A 714 -3.53 20.51 -4.85
N ASN A 715 -2.82 19.51 -4.34
CA ASN A 715 -2.91 18.15 -4.85
C ASN A 715 -3.99 17.33 -4.11
N ARG A 716 -3.99 16.01 -4.30
CA ARG A 716 -4.94 15.09 -3.65
C ARG A 716 -4.84 14.95 -2.15
N SER A 717 -3.69 15.27 -1.54
CA SER A 717 -3.56 15.19 -0.09
C SER A 717 -3.99 16.49 0.60
N ALA A 718 -4.10 17.61 -0.13
CA ALA A 718 -4.65 18.87 0.36
C ALA A 718 -5.85 19.35 -0.48
N PRO A 719 -7.03 18.72 -0.42
CA PRO A 719 -8.17 19.18 -1.19
C PRO A 719 -8.64 20.57 -0.72
N ILE A 720 -9.39 21.24 -1.58
CA ILE A 720 -9.87 22.61 -1.39
C ILE A 720 -11.40 22.67 -1.40
N ILE A 721 -11.91 23.71 -0.75
CA ILE A 721 -13.30 24.19 -0.75
C ILE A 721 -13.27 25.61 -1.33
N LYS A 722 -14.07 25.83 -2.37
CA LYS A 722 -14.30 27.13 -2.99
C LYS A 722 -15.73 27.56 -2.71
N LEU A 723 -15.92 28.77 -2.21
CA LEU A 723 -17.23 29.40 -2.06
C LEU A 723 -17.63 30.13 -3.36
N PRO A 724 -18.91 30.51 -3.55
CA PRO A 724 -19.35 31.33 -4.67
C PRO A 724 -18.52 32.62 -4.80
N GLU A 725 -18.40 33.16 -6.01
CA GLU A 725 -17.61 34.39 -6.27
C GLU A 725 -18.10 35.61 -5.47
N SER A 726 -19.36 35.62 -5.05
CA SER A 726 -19.95 36.65 -4.21
C SER A 726 -19.60 36.53 -2.71
N ALA A 727 -18.93 35.44 -2.30
CA ALA A 727 -18.59 35.20 -0.89
C ALA A 727 -17.44 36.11 -0.43
N THR A 728 -17.63 36.73 0.72
CA THR A 728 -16.67 37.61 1.38
C THR A 728 -15.59 36.81 2.12
N GLU A 729 -14.51 37.47 2.57
CA GLU A 729 -13.53 36.81 3.44
C GLU A 729 -14.14 36.37 4.78
N ASP A 730 -15.09 37.13 5.33
CA ASP A 730 -15.78 36.79 6.57
C ASP A 730 -16.65 35.52 6.40
N ASP A 731 -17.24 35.31 5.22
CA ASP A 731 -17.94 34.05 4.89
C ASP A 731 -16.98 32.85 4.90
N HIS A 732 -15.72 33.06 4.50
CA HIS A 732 -14.71 32.01 4.59
C HIS A 732 -14.25 31.80 6.03
N LEU A 733 -14.06 32.86 6.80
CA LEU A 733 -13.60 32.79 8.19
C LEU A 733 -14.62 32.13 9.12
N THR A 734 -15.92 32.45 8.98
CA THR A 734 -16.97 31.83 9.80
C THR A 734 -17.05 30.32 9.53
N LEU A 735 -16.99 29.92 8.26
CA LEU A 735 -16.95 28.50 7.88
C LEU A 735 -15.66 27.81 8.34
N LEU A 736 -14.51 28.48 8.20
CA LEU A 736 -13.22 27.97 8.67
C LEU A 736 -13.23 27.70 10.18
N ALA A 737 -13.88 28.57 10.96
CA ALA A 737 -14.07 28.41 12.39
C ALA A 737 -14.81 27.09 12.68
N TYR A 738 -16.00 26.92 12.10
CA TYR A 738 -16.78 25.70 12.28
C TYR A 738 -16.03 24.45 11.82
N LEU A 739 -15.41 24.47 10.63
CA LEU A 739 -14.67 23.33 10.07
C LEU A 739 -13.51 22.87 10.95
N ASN A 740 -12.96 23.74 11.80
CA ASN A 740 -11.89 23.42 12.73
C ASN A 740 -12.38 23.11 14.17
N SER A 741 -13.68 23.08 14.41
CA SER A 741 -14.27 22.75 15.72
C SER A 741 -14.24 21.25 16.03
N SER A 742 -14.28 20.89 17.31
CA SER A 742 -14.49 19.52 17.79
C SER A 742 -15.83 18.93 17.31
N THR A 743 -16.89 19.74 17.21
CA THR A 743 -18.21 19.32 16.70
C THR A 743 -18.15 18.88 15.24
N ALA A 744 -17.49 19.66 14.37
CA ALA A 744 -17.29 19.26 12.98
C ALA A 744 -16.40 18.01 12.88
N CYS A 745 -15.36 17.92 13.73
CA CYS A 745 -14.51 16.73 13.83
C CYS A 745 -15.34 15.49 14.16
N PHE A 746 -16.16 15.56 15.21
CA PHE A 746 -17.06 14.48 15.64
C PHE A 746 -17.93 13.97 14.50
N TRP A 747 -18.67 14.87 13.83
CA TRP A 747 -19.54 14.49 12.73
C TRP A 747 -18.74 13.84 11.59
N MET A 748 -17.60 14.43 11.22
CA MET A 748 -16.73 13.87 10.18
C MET A 748 -16.25 12.47 10.54
N LYS A 749 -15.89 12.17 11.80
CA LYS A 749 -15.46 10.83 12.21
C LYS A 749 -16.59 9.80 12.17
N GLN A 750 -17.85 10.22 12.34
CA GLN A 750 -19.00 9.32 12.19
C GLN A 750 -19.18 8.90 10.72
N VAL A 751 -19.11 9.86 9.80
CA VAL A 751 -19.44 9.66 8.38
C VAL A 751 -18.26 9.17 7.55
N MET A 752 -17.03 9.58 7.89
CA MET A 752 -15.85 9.38 7.05
C MET A 752 -15.04 8.14 7.43
N HIS A 753 -14.27 7.64 6.45
CA HIS A 753 -13.56 6.38 6.55
C HIS A 753 -12.34 6.48 7.49
N ASN A 754 -12.37 5.65 8.54
CA ASN A 754 -11.23 5.44 9.41
C ASN A 754 -10.20 4.54 8.71
N LYS A 755 -8.99 5.06 8.47
CA LYS A 755 -7.88 4.30 7.86
C LYS A 755 -7.15 3.38 8.83
N GLY A 756 -7.44 3.46 10.13
CA GLY A 756 -6.66 2.78 11.16
C GLY A 756 -5.20 3.27 11.11
N GLN A 757 -4.26 2.33 10.97
CA GLN A 757 -2.84 2.64 10.89
C GLN A 757 -2.36 2.89 9.46
N GLY A 758 -1.49 3.89 9.30
CA GLY A 758 -0.71 4.07 8.09
C GLY A 758 0.43 3.05 8.01
N GLY A 759 0.18 1.85 7.46
CA GLY A 759 1.24 0.90 7.09
C GLY A 759 0.89 -0.56 7.32
N VAL A 760 1.38 -1.45 6.43
CA VAL A 760 1.10 -2.90 6.44
C VAL A 760 1.89 -3.66 7.53
N ASN A 761 2.77 -3.00 8.29
CA ASN A 761 3.76 -3.68 9.16
C ASN A 761 3.99 -3.02 10.55
N GLU A 762 3.11 -2.16 11.04
CA GLU A 762 3.24 -1.59 12.39
C GLU A 762 2.09 -2.07 13.29
N GLY A 763 2.41 -2.47 14.53
CA GLY A 763 1.48 -3.08 15.47
C GLY A 763 0.38 -2.14 15.95
N LEU A 764 -0.74 -2.68 16.44
CA LEU A 764 -1.93 -1.97 16.97
C LEU A 764 -1.57 -0.71 17.80
N ARG A 765 -1.84 0.49 17.27
CA ARG A 765 -2.08 1.67 18.12
C ARG A 765 -3.44 1.47 18.80
N SER A 766 -3.43 1.31 20.12
CA SER A 766 -4.58 0.87 20.92
C SER A 766 -5.71 1.88 21.02
N ASP A 767 -5.41 3.18 20.97
CA ASP A 767 -6.39 4.22 21.31
C ASP A 767 -7.00 4.92 20.09
N VAL A 768 -8.30 5.21 20.15
CA VAL A 768 -9.11 5.73 19.04
C VAL A 768 -8.63 7.11 18.55
N TRP A 769 -8.07 7.92 19.44
CA TRP A 769 -7.60 9.29 19.14
C TRP A 769 -6.31 9.34 18.31
N ASP A 770 -5.56 8.24 18.19
CA ASP A 770 -4.34 8.14 17.37
C ASP A 770 -4.59 7.46 16.00
N GLN A 771 -5.86 7.24 15.63
CA GLN A 771 -6.25 6.62 14.37
C GLN A 771 -6.42 7.68 13.25
N PHE A 772 -5.88 7.40 12.06
CA PHE A 772 -5.98 8.30 10.92
C PHE A 772 -7.34 8.18 10.24
N HIS A 773 -7.91 9.30 9.79
CA HIS A 773 -9.16 9.33 9.03
C HIS A 773 -8.95 9.94 7.66
N GLU A 774 -9.75 9.50 6.69
CA GLU A 774 -9.81 10.05 5.35
C GLU A 774 -10.91 11.11 5.28
N PHE A 775 -10.54 12.39 5.44
CA PHE A 775 -11.44 13.52 5.26
C PHE A 775 -11.63 13.76 3.76
N SER A 776 -12.70 13.23 3.18
CA SER A 776 -12.93 13.30 1.73
C SER A 776 -14.01 14.32 1.37
N GLY A 777 -13.85 14.96 0.20
CA GLY A 777 -14.73 16.07 -0.20
C GLY A 777 -16.17 15.67 -0.51
N THR A 778 -16.43 14.42 -0.92
CA THR A 778 -17.79 13.97 -1.28
C THR A 778 -18.70 13.86 -0.04
N PRO A 779 -18.34 13.10 1.01
CA PRO A 779 -19.13 13.06 2.25
C PRO A 779 -19.15 14.41 2.98
N LEU A 780 -18.10 15.21 2.84
CA LEU A 780 -18.02 16.54 3.48
C LEU A 780 -19.14 17.47 3.01
N LYS A 781 -19.71 17.27 1.81
CA LYS A 781 -20.89 18.05 1.34
C LYS A 781 -22.12 17.90 2.24
N ALA A 782 -22.26 16.79 2.94
CA ALA A 782 -23.39 16.54 3.83
C ALA A 782 -23.14 17.06 5.26
N LEU A 783 -21.98 17.68 5.53
CA LEU A 783 -21.67 18.23 6.85
C LEU A 783 -22.70 19.31 7.21
N PRO A 784 -23.43 19.18 8.34
CA PRO A 784 -24.35 20.21 8.82
C PRO A 784 -23.59 21.51 9.13
N VAL A 785 -24.08 22.65 8.67
CA VAL A 785 -23.47 23.96 8.91
C VAL A 785 -24.44 24.81 9.75
N PRO A 786 -24.01 25.29 10.94
CA PRO A 786 -24.86 26.11 11.79
C PRO A 786 -24.95 27.55 11.26
N GLU A 787 -25.76 28.38 11.93
CA GLU A 787 -25.87 29.82 11.63
C GLU A 787 -24.51 30.52 11.70
N ARG A 788 -24.32 31.49 10.79
CA ARG A 788 -23.12 32.33 10.74
C ARG A 788 -23.13 33.33 11.90
N THR A 789 -22.05 33.41 12.64
CA THR A 789 -21.88 34.43 13.69
C THR A 789 -20.60 35.25 13.52
N GLU A 790 -20.65 36.50 13.98
CA GLU A 790 -19.49 37.40 14.04
C GLU A 790 -18.39 36.85 14.96
N THR A 791 -18.77 36.23 16.09
CA THR A 791 -17.83 35.58 17.01
C THR A 791 -16.97 34.51 16.35
N CYS A 792 -17.53 33.71 15.42
CA CYS A 792 -16.76 32.73 14.66
C CYS A 792 -15.71 33.40 13.76
N VAL A 793 -16.05 34.54 13.15
CA VAL A 793 -15.12 35.33 12.32
C VAL A 793 -13.96 35.88 13.17
N GLU A 794 -14.29 36.48 14.33
CA GLU A 794 -13.30 37.04 15.25
C GLU A 794 -12.32 35.98 15.76
N LEU A 795 -12.83 34.83 16.21
CA LEU A 795 -12.01 33.72 16.72
C LEU A 795 -11.12 33.12 15.64
N ALA A 796 -11.65 32.88 14.42
CA ALA A 796 -10.85 32.37 13.31
C ALA A 796 -9.74 33.35 12.90
N ARG A 797 -10.04 34.65 12.89
CA ARG A 797 -9.06 35.71 12.58
C ARG A 797 -7.96 35.75 13.64
N ALA A 798 -8.32 35.71 14.92
CA ALA A 798 -7.36 35.67 16.02
C ALA A 798 -6.45 34.43 15.95
N LEU A 799 -7.03 33.24 15.71
CA LEU A 799 -6.28 31.99 15.56
C LEU A 799 -5.27 32.05 14.41
N LEU A 800 -5.68 32.54 13.24
CA LEU A 800 -4.79 32.72 12.08
C LEU A 800 -3.65 33.72 12.38
N GLU A 801 -3.95 34.84 13.03
CA GLU A 801 -2.97 35.87 13.37
C GLU A 801 -1.91 35.35 14.35
N ARG A 802 -2.33 34.71 15.45
CA ARG A 802 -1.40 34.16 16.47
C ARG A 802 -0.54 33.06 15.85
N ARG A 803 -1.12 32.21 15.00
CA ARG A 803 -0.39 31.14 14.35
C ARG A 803 0.64 31.67 13.35
N ALA A 804 0.29 32.68 12.56
CA ALA A 804 1.21 33.32 11.63
C ALA A 804 2.39 33.95 12.38
N ARG A 805 2.10 34.74 13.43
CA ARG A 805 3.14 35.34 14.28
C ARG A 805 4.07 34.30 14.89
N MET A 806 3.51 33.19 15.40
CA MET A 806 4.28 32.09 15.99
C MET A 806 5.19 31.39 14.96
N ALA A 807 4.78 31.31 13.69
CA ALA A 807 5.56 30.67 12.62
C ALA A 807 6.78 31.50 12.19
N ASP A 808 6.75 32.82 12.34
CA ASP A 808 7.85 33.72 11.96
C ASP A 808 9.00 33.75 12.97
N ILE A 809 8.75 33.39 14.23
CA ILE A 809 9.70 33.49 15.34
C ILE A 809 11.01 32.72 15.08
N PRO A 810 11.00 31.43 14.67
CA PRO A 810 12.25 30.67 14.47
C PRO A 810 13.16 31.26 13.38
N ALA A 811 12.57 31.78 12.29
CA ALA A 811 13.32 32.41 11.21
C ALA A 811 13.89 33.77 11.64
N ALA A 812 13.12 34.56 12.39
CA ALA A 812 13.61 35.80 12.99
C ALA A 812 14.79 35.55 13.95
N ALA A 813 14.73 34.46 14.72
CA ALA A 813 15.77 34.08 15.68
C ALA A 813 17.15 33.82 15.02
N VAL A 814 17.19 33.35 13.76
CA VAL A 814 18.46 33.16 13.01
C VAL A 814 19.25 34.47 12.86
N ASN A 815 18.55 35.60 12.73
CA ASN A 815 19.14 36.93 12.58
C ASN A 815 19.19 37.75 13.87
N THR A 816 18.72 37.19 14.98
CA THR A 816 18.62 37.88 16.26
C THR A 816 19.79 37.49 17.17
N PRO A 817 20.43 38.43 17.90
CA PRO A 817 21.48 38.11 18.87
C PRO A 817 21.00 37.12 19.94
N VAL A 818 21.87 36.21 20.37
CA VAL A 818 21.56 35.16 21.36
C VAL A 818 20.99 35.73 22.67
N ALA A 819 21.41 36.94 23.07
CA ALA A 819 20.92 37.62 24.27
C ALA A 819 19.40 37.92 24.23
N GLU A 820 18.80 38.03 23.04
CA GLU A 820 17.38 38.34 22.85
C GLU A 820 16.53 37.07 22.60
N HIS A 821 17.15 35.88 22.53
CA HIS A 821 16.44 34.62 22.30
C HIS A 821 15.46 34.28 23.45
N GLY A 822 15.72 34.76 24.67
CA GLY A 822 14.82 34.59 25.81
C GLY A 822 13.43 35.20 25.55
N ALA A 823 13.39 36.43 25.04
CA ALA A 823 12.14 37.12 24.74
C ALA A 823 11.35 36.43 23.61
N LEU A 824 12.03 35.95 22.57
CA LEU A 824 11.42 35.20 21.47
C LEU A 824 10.83 33.87 21.94
N ARG A 825 11.51 33.18 22.87
CA ARG A 825 11.02 31.96 23.49
C ARG A 825 9.76 32.20 24.33
N GLU A 826 9.76 33.26 25.14
CA GLU A 826 8.59 33.65 25.94
C GLU A 826 7.40 34.02 25.05
N GLU A 827 7.63 34.77 23.97
CA GLU A 827 6.60 35.08 22.98
C GLU A 827 6.04 33.81 22.33
N TYR A 828 6.90 32.86 21.93
CA TYR A 828 6.47 31.59 21.33
C TYR A 828 5.60 30.75 22.29
N VAL A 829 6.00 30.63 23.56
CA VAL A 829 5.24 29.88 24.58
C VAL A 829 3.91 30.56 24.88
N ARG A 830 3.87 31.89 24.97
CA ARG A 830 2.63 32.64 25.18
C ARG A 830 1.66 32.44 24.02
N LEU A 831 2.12 32.61 22.78
CA LEU A 831 1.29 32.40 21.58
C LEU A 831 0.74 30.97 21.49
N ALA A 832 1.53 29.96 21.89
CA ALA A 832 1.05 28.58 21.95
C ALA A 832 -0.13 28.43 22.94
N ARG A 833 -0.07 29.07 24.11
CA ARG A 833 -1.15 29.04 25.12
C ARG A 833 -2.39 29.84 24.70
N GLU A 834 -2.20 30.97 24.02
CA GLU A 834 -3.29 31.75 23.43
C GLU A 834 -4.02 30.94 22.34
N LEU A 835 -3.29 30.22 21.47
CA LEU A 835 -3.89 29.36 20.43
C LEU A 835 -4.76 28.26 21.03
N VAL A 836 -4.30 27.61 22.09
CA VAL A 836 -5.07 26.58 22.81
C VAL A 836 -6.35 27.18 23.38
N SER A 837 -6.26 28.34 24.07
CA SER A 837 -7.43 29.02 24.62
C SER A 837 -8.44 29.42 23.55
N LEU A 838 -8.00 30.05 22.46
CA LEU A 838 -8.87 30.49 21.38
C LEU A 838 -9.61 29.33 20.71
N GLN A 839 -8.97 28.17 20.57
CA GLN A 839 -9.62 26.97 20.04
C GLN A 839 -10.65 26.40 21.01
N GLU A 840 -10.39 26.42 22.32
CA GLU A 840 -11.40 26.03 23.31
C GLU A 840 -12.59 27.00 23.26
N GLN A 841 -12.35 28.32 23.21
CA GLN A 841 -13.43 29.30 23.05
C GLN A 841 -14.27 29.04 21.79
N LEU A 842 -13.61 28.67 20.68
CA LEU A 842 -14.29 28.29 19.44
C LEU A 842 -15.16 27.04 19.61
N ASP A 843 -14.63 25.97 20.20
CA ASP A 843 -15.39 24.73 20.43
C ASP A 843 -16.63 25.00 21.31
N TRP A 844 -16.44 25.72 22.42
CA TRP A 844 -17.54 26.04 23.34
C TRP A 844 -18.58 26.96 22.71
N HIS A 845 -18.17 27.92 21.87
CA HIS A 845 -19.11 28.73 21.10
C HIS A 845 -19.94 27.87 20.12
N VAL A 846 -19.30 26.95 19.40
CA VAL A 846 -19.98 26.04 18.46
C VAL A 846 -20.96 25.09 19.17
N TYR A 847 -20.65 24.63 20.39
CA TYR A 847 -21.61 23.85 21.19
C TYR A 847 -22.91 24.62 21.46
N GLY A 848 -22.80 25.94 21.68
CA GLY A 848 -23.97 26.81 21.85
C GLY A 848 -24.80 26.94 20.57
N LEU A 849 -24.16 27.00 19.40
CA LEU A 849 -24.85 27.10 18.11
C LEU A 849 -25.74 25.89 17.79
N PHE A 850 -25.36 24.70 18.25
CA PHE A 850 -26.16 23.48 18.11
C PHE A 850 -27.09 23.22 19.31
N GLY A 851 -27.23 24.17 20.23
CA GLY A 851 -28.11 24.03 21.40
C GLY A 851 -27.67 22.97 22.42
N ILE A 852 -26.43 22.48 22.34
CA ILE A 852 -25.89 21.46 23.25
C ILE A 852 -25.68 22.05 24.65
N ILE A 853 -25.27 23.32 24.71
CA ILE A 853 -25.11 24.07 25.96
C ILE A 853 -25.88 25.40 25.89
N ARG A 854 -26.23 25.93 27.07
CA ARG A 854 -26.67 27.33 27.20
C ARG A 854 -25.45 28.19 27.53
N THR A 855 -24.99 28.98 26.58
CA THR A 855 -23.73 29.75 26.66
C THR A 855 -23.70 30.74 27.84
N GLU A 856 -24.86 31.27 28.23
CA GLU A 856 -25.02 32.19 29.38
C GLU A 856 -24.77 31.53 30.75
N ALA A 857 -24.78 30.19 30.81
CA ALA A 857 -24.67 29.43 32.06
C ALA A 857 -23.22 29.00 32.40
N ILE A 858 -22.24 29.32 31.54
CA ILE A 858 -20.85 28.84 31.67
C ILE A 858 -19.88 30.03 31.63
N PRO A 859 -18.91 30.14 32.58
CA PRO A 859 -17.97 31.24 32.60
C PRO A 859 -17.10 31.31 31.35
N ALA A 860 -16.64 32.51 31.00
CA ALA A 860 -15.65 32.69 29.95
C ALA A 860 -14.33 31.96 30.28
N LEU A 861 -13.71 31.39 29.26
CA LEU A 861 -12.39 30.77 29.35
C LEU A 861 -11.28 31.83 29.51
N PRO A 862 -10.17 31.52 30.21
CA PRO A 862 -9.04 32.44 30.35
C PRO A 862 -8.33 32.68 29.02
N THR A 863 -7.63 33.81 28.88
CA THR A 863 -6.93 34.19 27.63
C THR A 863 -5.78 33.24 27.25
N GLU A 864 -5.23 32.51 28.22
CA GLU A 864 -4.15 31.54 28.03
C GLU A 864 -4.53 30.21 28.69
N ILE A 865 -4.36 29.10 27.97
CA ILE A 865 -4.53 27.75 28.50
C ILE A 865 -3.32 26.92 28.10
N GLU A 866 -2.73 26.23 29.06
CA GLU A 866 -1.64 25.28 28.79
C GLU A 866 -2.19 23.98 28.18
N ALA A 867 -1.57 23.49 27.11
CA ALA A 867 -1.88 22.15 26.59
C ALA A 867 -1.55 21.09 27.66
N GLY A 868 -2.45 20.14 27.89
CA GLY A 868 -2.40 19.24 29.04
C GLY A 868 -3.26 19.70 30.23
N ARG A 869 -3.82 20.93 30.22
CA ARG A 869 -4.66 21.49 31.29
C ARG A 869 -6.02 22.02 30.81
N ARG A 870 -6.59 21.43 29.76
CA ARG A 870 -7.95 21.75 29.28
C ARG A 870 -9.04 20.99 30.05
N PRO A 871 -10.32 21.39 29.98
CA PRO A 871 -11.41 20.74 30.73
C PRO A 871 -11.46 19.21 30.59
N PHE A 872 -11.43 18.67 29.37
CA PHE A 872 -11.43 17.22 29.16
C PHE A 872 -10.16 16.53 29.66
N GLU A 873 -9.02 17.23 29.66
CA GLU A 873 -7.73 16.69 30.12
C GLU A 873 -7.76 16.44 31.64
N PHE A 874 -8.44 17.29 32.41
CA PHE A 874 -8.67 17.02 33.83
C PHE A 874 -9.59 15.79 34.06
N ILE A 875 -10.59 15.59 33.21
CA ILE A 875 -11.51 14.44 33.31
C ILE A 875 -10.78 13.13 33.03
N ILE A 876 -9.99 13.07 31.95
CA ILE A 876 -9.23 11.86 31.63
C ILE A 876 -8.11 11.60 32.66
N ALA A 877 -7.46 12.64 33.21
CA ALA A 877 -6.44 12.49 34.24
C ALA A 877 -6.98 11.83 35.51
N GLU A 878 -8.21 12.17 35.91
CA GLU A 878 -8.88 11.59 37.07
C GLU A 878 -9.39 10.17 36.83
N ASN A 879 -9.86 9.87 35.62
CA ASN A 879 -10.43 8.58 35.23
C ASN A 879 -9.36 7.49 34.94
N ASP A 880 -8.18 7.53 35.60
CA ASP A 880 -7.06 6.59 35.41
C ASP A 880 -7.38 5.17 35.91
N LEU A 881 -8.39 4.54 35.32
CA LEU A 881 -8.89 3.24 35.74
C LEU A 881 -7.97 2.08 35.38
N ARG A 882 -6.83 2.30 34.68
CA ARG A 882 -5.87 1.25 34.27
C ARG A 882 -4.59 1.73 33.54
N GLY A 883 -4.26 3.03 33.50
CA GLY A 883 -3.05 3.57 32.84
C GLY A 883 -3.24 4.20 31.45
N ALA A 884 -4.47 4.22 30.90
CA ALA A 884 -4.77 4.78 29.57
C ALA A 884 -4.73 6.31 29.52
N SER A 885 -5.10 6.99 30.61
CA SER A 885 -4.94 8.44 30.74
C SER A 885 -3.47 8.84 30.66
N ASN A 886 -2.57 8.07 31.27
CA ASN A 886 -1.12 8.27 31.19
C ASN A 886 -0.57 8.12 29.76
N GLU A 887 -1.23 7.38 28.86
CA GLU A 887 -0.83 7.28 27.44
C GLU A 887 -1.06 8.59 26.70
N TRP A 888 -2.23 9.23 26.86
CA TRP A 888 -2.50 10.55 26.26
C TRP A 888 -1.43 11.57 26.67
N PHE A 889 -1.19 11.72 27.97
CA PHE A 889 -0.22 12.69 28.49
C PHE A 889 1.20 12.37 28.00
N ARG A 890 1.66 11.14 28.18
CA ARG A 890 3.01 10.72 27.76
C ARG A 890 3.24 10.83 26.25
N ARG A 891 2.25 10.48 25.43
CA ARG A 891 2.36 10.51 23.97
C ARG A 891 2.40 11.95 23.42
N ASN A 892 1.70 12.86 24.09
CA ASN A 892 1.65 14.28 23.71
C ASN A 892 2.73 15.13 24.41
N GLY A 893 3.52 14.54 25.32
CA GLY A 893 4.60 15.24 26.03
C GLY A 893 4.13 16.08 27.21
N TYR A 894 2.98 15.73 27.80
CA TYR A 894 2.36 16.43 28.93
C TYR A 894 2.43 15.60 30.21
N THR A 895 2.17 16.25 31.34
CA THR A 895 1.99 15.61 32.64
C THR A 895 0.51 15.65 33.02
N ALA A 896 -0.03 14.53 33.50
CA ALA A 896 -1.42 14.46 33.95
C ALA A 896 -1.66 15.45 35.12
N PRO A 897 -2.55 16.45 34.99
CA PRO A 897 -2.79 17.40 36.05
C PRO A 897 -3.76 16.83 37.10
N PRO A 898 -3.55 17.07 38.40
CA PRO A 898 -4.55 16.70 39.40
C PRO A 898 -5.77 17.64 39.32
N LEU A 899 -6.97 17.11 39.57
CA LEU A 899 -8.20 17.92 39.54
C LEU A 899 -8.17 19.10 40.52
N SER A 900 -7.40 19.00 41.62
CA SER A 900 -7.19 20.08 42.59
C SER A 900 -6.55 21.34 42.01
N GLU A 901 -5.84 21.22 40.88
CA GLU A 901 -5.23 22.33 40.14
C GLU A 901 -6.13 22.88 39.03
N CYS A 902 -7.36 22.38 38.89
CA CYS A 902 -8.30 22.80 37.86
C CYS A 902 -8.95 24.14 38.20
N HIS A 903 -8.65 25.19 37.45
CA HIS A 903 -9.37 26.47 37.53
C HIS A 903 -10.64 26.51 36.66
N LEU A 904 -10.95 25.41 35.97
CA LEU A 904 -12.07 25.27 35.02
C LEU A 904 -13.16 24.30 35.52
N LEU A 905 -13.34 24.17 36.83
CA LEU A 905 -14.24 23.19 37.45
C LEU A 905 -15.69 23.26 36.95
N GLN A 906 -16.18 24.45 36.59
CA GLN A 906 -17.54 24.60 36.05
C GLN A 906 -17.68 23.98 34.64
N HIS A 907 -16.64 24.09 33.81
CA HIS A 907 -16.59 23.43 32.50
C HIS A 907 -16.54 21.91 32.67
N VAL A 908 -15.71 21.42 33.59
CA VAL A 908 -15.64 19.99 33.94
C VAL A 908 -17.01 19.46 34.42
N ALA A 909 -17.72 20.22 35.26
CA ALA A 909 -19.05 19.86 35.73
C ALA A 909 -20.10 19.84 34.61
N ALA A 910 -20.03 20.78 33.66
CA ALA A 910 -20.89 20.80 32.49
C ALA A 910 -20.68 19.55 31.62
N ILE A 911 -19.42 19.17 31.37
CA ILE A 911 -19.10 17.96 30.59
C ILE A 911 -19.66 16.70 31.25
N ARG A 912 -19.55 16.60 32.58
CA ARG A 912 -20.07 15.43 33.33
C ARG A 912 -21.59 15.31 33.34
N SER A 913 -22.29 16.43 33.25
CA SER A 913 -23.75 16.47 33.39
C SER A 913 -24.49 16.38 32.06
N ASN A 914 -23.79 16.52 30.93
CA ASN A 914 -24.36 16.48 29.59
C ASN A 914 -23.70 15.38 28.74
N LYS A 915 -24.49 14.37 28.35
CA LYS A 915 -24.03 13.21 27.58
C LYS A 915 -23.45 13.60 26.22
N ASP A 916 -24.08 14.54 25.52
CA ASP A 916 -23.65 14.99 24.19
C ASP A 916 -22.35 15.78 24.28
N LEU A 917 -22.25 16.67 25.28
CA LEU A 917 -21.02 17.41 25.54
C LEU A 917 -19.87 16.47 25.95
N SER A 918 -20.15 15.44 26.75
CA SER A 918 -19.20 14.41 27.12
C SER A 918 -18.66 13.65 25.90
N LEU A 919 -19.47 13.44 24.85
CA LEU A 919 -19.01 12.83 23.60
C LEU A 919 -18.08 13.76 22.80
N LEU A 920 -18.36 15.06 22.76
CA LEU A 920 -17.55 16.04 22.02
C LEU A 920 -16.23 16.38 22.73
N GLU A 921 -16.23 16.38 24.06
CA GLU A 921 -15.07 16.61 24.92
C GLU A 921 -14.31 15.31 25.18
N GLN A 922 -13.99 14.58 24.11
CA GLN A 922 -13.13 13.40 24.11
C GLN A 922 -11.83 13.65 23.34
N PRO A 923 -10.72 12.97 23.71
CA PRO A 923 -9.43 13.11 23.03
C PRO A 923 -9.48 12.90 21.51
N GLU A 924 -10.42 12.11 21.00
CA GLU A 924 -10.59 11.85 19.56
C GLU A 924 -11.05 13.07 18.76
N TYR A 925 -11.66 14.06 19.40
CA TYR A 925 -12.23 15.21 18.72
C TYR A 925 -11.49 16.52 19.06
N LYS A 926 -10.61 16.47 20.06
CA LYS A 926 -9.84 17.62 20.56
C LYS A 926 -8.41 17.60 20.03
N ARG A 927 -7.94 18.75 19.53
CA ARG A 927 -6.57 18.86 18.98
C ARG A 927 -5.53 18.49 20.03
N PRO A 928 -4.50 17.69 19.69
CA PRO A 928 -3.47 17.32 20.65
C PRO A 928 -2.47 18.47 20.94
N TRP A 929 -2.32 19.47 20.07
CA TRP A 929 -1.41 20.64 20.23
C TRP A 929 0.09 20.31 20.45
N ARG A 930 0.65 19.47 19.58
CA ARG A 930 2.07 19.08 19.61
C ARG A 930 2.97 20.10 18.91
N PHE A 931 3.20 21.24 19.54
CA PHE A 931 4.16 22.20 19.03
C PHE A 931 5.59 21.73 19.30
N PRO A 932 6.50 21.76 18.30
CA PRO A 932 7.93 21.62 18.55
C PRO A 932 8.43 22.73 19.48
N SER A 933 9.50 22.46 20.21
CA SER A 933 10.13 23.48 21.06
C SER A 933 10.76 24.60 20.21
N PHE A 934 10.89 25.79 20.80
CA PHE A 934 11.61 26.91 20.18
C PHE A 934 13.02 26.48 19.72
N ASP A 935 13.73 25.70 20.54
CA ASP A 935 15.09 25.25 20.23
C ASP A 935 15.14 24.32 19.03
N GLU A 936 14.20 23.37 18.92
CA GLU A 936 14.13 22.47 17.76
C GLU A 936 13.88 23.24 16.46
N LEU A 937 12.94 24.20 16.48
CA LEU A 937 12.63 25.00 15.30
C LEU A 937 13.76 25.97 14.94
N HIS A 938 14.36 26.63 15.94
CA HIS A 938 15.50 27.52 15.72
C HIS A 938 16.68 26.74 15.16
N ARG A 939 16.95 25.55 15.69
CA ARG A 939 17.99 24.65 15.20
C ARG A 939 17.78 24.26 13.73
N ALA A 940 16.56 23.88 13.36
CA ALA A 940 16.23 23.55 11.97
C ALA A 940 16.38 24.76 11.03
N ALA A 941 15.95 25.95 11.47
CA ALA A 941 16.11 27.19 10.71
C ALA A 941 17.59 27.56 10.53
N LEU A 942 18.41 27.37 11.56
CA LEU A 942 19.84 27.64 11.53
C LEU A 942 20.59 26.69 10.58
N ALA A 943 20.27 25.39 10.61
CA ALA A 943 20.84 24.40 9.68
C ALA A 943 20.51 24.74 8.20
N ALA A 944 19.26 25.14 7.93
CA ALA A 944 18.84 25.57 6.59
C ALA A 944 19.61 26.84 6.15
N ALA A 945 19.79 27.80 7.05
CA ALA A 945 20.53 29.04 6.78
C ALA A 945 22.02 28.76 6.50
N ILE A 946 22.66 27.88 7.28
CA ILE A 946 24.05 27.45 7.06
C ILE A 946 24.23 26.77 5.69
N SER A 947 23.29 25.90 5.30
CA SER A 947 23.32 25.25 3.99
C SER A 947 23.27 26.27 2.84
N VAL A 948 22.49 27.35 2.99
CA VAL A 948 22.44 28.45 2.03
C VAL A 948 23.78 29.19 1.98
N ALA A 949 24.39 29.49 3.13
CA ALA A 949 25.68 30.17 3.19
C ALA A 949 26.80 29.37 2.51
N LEU A 950 26.86 28.04 2.73
CA LEU A 950 27.80 27.16 2.03
C LEU A 950 27.60 27.23 0.51
N GLU A 951 26.34 27.21 0.06
CA GLU A 951 26.02 27.28 -1.36
C GLU A 951 26.41 28.63 -2.00
N GLU A 952 26.14 29.75 -1.33
CA GLU A 952 26.48 31.09 -1.81
C GLU A 952 27.99 31.26 -2.01
N ILE A 953 28.83 30.70 -1.12
CA ILE A 953 30.28 30.74 -1.27
C ILE A 953 30.74 30.01 -2.54
N VAL A 954 30.14 28.88 -2.89
CA VAL A 954 30.50 28.13 -4.10
C VAL A 954 29.91 28.79 -5.36
N ALA A 955 28.67 29.27 -5.29
CA ALA A 955 27.98 29.92 -6.40
C ALA A 955 28.62 31.26 -6.80
N GLY A 956 29.20 32.00 -5.85
CA GLY A 956 29.80 33.32 -6.08
C GLY A 956 31.18 33.35 -6.75
N HIS A 957 31.70 32.21 -7.22
CA HIS A 957 33.04 32.11 -7.82
C HIS A 957 33.06 31.40 -9.16
N GLU A 958 33.99 31.81 -10.03
CA GLU A 958 34.28 31.12 -11.28
C GLU A 958 35.19 29.91 -11.01
N GLY A 959 34.72 28.70 -11.34
CA GLY A 959 35.50 27.47 -11.23
C GLY A 959 35.37 26.73 -9.89
N SER A 960 35.98 25.56 -9.81
CA SER A 960 35.92 24.67 -8.64
C SER A 960 36.80 25.13 -7.48
N LYS A 961 36.42 24.81 -6.25
CA LYS A 961 37.14 25.17 -5.01
C LYS A 961 37.43 23.98 -4.12
N THR A 962 38.49 24.09 -3.31
CA THR A 962 38.75 23.12 -2.26
C THR A 962 37.72 23.24 -1.12
N ARG A 963 37.47 22.13 -0.45
CA ARG A 963 36.66 22.05 0.78
C ARG A 963 37.09 23.11 1.79
N GLN A 964 38.40 23.22 2.04
CA GLN A 964 38.96 24.18 2.98
C GLN A 964 38.61 25.63 2.59
N ASN A 965 38.75 26.02 1.32
CA ASN A 965 38.40 27.37 0.88
C ASN A 965 36.92 27.70 1.09
N ILE A 966 36.03 26.70 0.93
CA ILE A 966 34.58 26.89 1.11
C ILE A 966 34.25 27.06 2.60
N VAL A 967 34.74 26.14 3.43
CA VAL A 967 34.50 26.16 4.89
C VAL A 967 35.12 27.42 5.52
N SER A 968 36.36 27.75 5.19
CA SER A 968 37.01 28.97 5.66
C SER A 968 36.33 30.24 5.13
N GLY A 969 35.71 30.19 3.94
CA GLY A 969 34.92 31.29 3.40
C GLY A 969 33.70 31.61 4.25
N VAL A 970 32.92 30.59 4.66
CA VAL A 970 31.79 30.76 5.59
C VAL A 970 32.29 31.24 6.95
N LEU A 971 33.35 30.63 7.47
CA LEU A 971 33.92 30.99 8.77
C LEU A 971 34.68 32.31 8.75
N ALA A 972 34.94 32.97 7.62
CA ALA A 972 35.58 34.28 7.58
C ALA A 972 34.63 35.38 8.06
N ASP A 973 33.34 35.22 7.80
CA ASP A 973 32.28 36.12 8.27
C ASP A 973 32.02 35.90 9.77
N ALA A 974 32.17 36.96 10.57
CA ALA A 974 32.03 36.88 12.03
C ALA A 974 30.62 36.45 12.48
N GLN A 975 29.58 36.82 11.72
CA GLN A 975 28.20 36.44 12.01
C GLN A 975 27.96 34.96 11.71
N TRP A 976 28.44 34.47 10.57
CA TRP A 976 28.33 33.05 10.22
C TRP A 976 29.20 32.14 11.08
N ARG A 977 30.39 32.60 11.47
CA ARG A 977 31.24 31.89 12.43
C ARG A 977 30.54 31.70 13.76
N ALA A 978 30.02 32.78 14.36
CA ALA A 978 29.32 32.71 15.64
C ALA A 978 28.06 31.81 15.58
N ARG A 979 27.36 31.82 14.44
CA ARG A 979 26.21 30.94 14.18
C ARG A 979 26.59 29.47 14.07
N ALA A 980 27.63 29.17 13.30
CA ALA A 980 28.13 27.81 13.11
C ALA A 980 28.67 27.25 14.44
N GLU A 981 29.44 28.03 15.20
CA GLU A 981 29.91 27.66 16.55
C GLU A 981 28.74 27.47 17.52
N SER A 982 27.70 28.31 17.46
CA SER A 982 26.49 28.13 18.27
C SER A 982 25.71 26.86 17.92
N TYR A 983 25.78 26.39 16.68
CA TYR A 983 25.03 25.22 16.22
C TYR A 983 25.80 23.91 16.41
N PHE A 984 27.05 23.91 15.98
CA PHE A 984 27.93 22.74 15.90
C PHE A 984 28.94 22.64 17.05
N GLY A 985 29.07 23.69 17.86
CA GLY A 985 30.10 23.78 18.91
C GLY A 985 31.50 24.02 18.34
N ASP A 986 32.51 23.59 19.08
CA ASP A 986 33.94 23.83 18.77
C ASP A 986 34.40 23.17 17.44
N ASP A 987 33.65 22.18 16.94
CA ASP A 987 33.95 21.44 15.70
C ASP A 987 33.20 21.97 14.46
N ALA A 988 32.77 23.24 14.48
CA ALA A 988 31.98 23.84 13.40
C ALA A 988 32.57 23.66 11.99
N ALA A 989 33.90 23.73 11.85
CA ALA A 989 34.56 23.51 10.57
C ALA A 989 34.37 22.08 10.02
N THR A 990 34.41 21.07 10.88
CA THR A 990 34.22 19.66 10.52
C THR A 990 32.79 19.41 10.08
N HIS A 991 31.80 19.92 10.82
CA HIS A 991 30.40 19.76 10.46
C HIS A 991 30.02 20.49 9.17
N LEU A 992 30.56 21.68 8.93
CA LEU A 992 30.38 22.38 7.65
C LEU A 992 30.96 21.57 6.47
N ALA A 993 32.07 20.87 6.67
CA ALA A 993 32.65 19.98 5.67
C ALA A 993 31.76 18.74 5.41
N ASP A 994 31.19 18.15 6.46
CA ASP A 994 30.27 17.01 6.33
C ASP A 994 28.97 17.41 5.62
N ASP A 995 28.41 18.59 5.92
CA ASP A 995 27.23 19.13 5.24
C ASP A 995 27.50 19.39 3.75
N LEU A 996 28.69 19.93 3.43
CA LEU A 996 29.15 20.13 2.05
C LEU A 996 29.25 18.80 1.29
N GLU A 997 29.88 17.77 1.87
CA GLU A 997 30.01 16.45 1.25
C GLU A 997 28.66 15.75 1.12
N GLY A 998 27.83 15.81 2.17
CA GLY A 998 26.50 15.21 2.21
C GLY A 998 25.54 15.79 1.18
N ALA A 999 25.77 17.02 0.72
CA ALA A 999 24.99 17.70 -0.30
C ALA A 999 25.65 17.69 -1.70
N ALA A 1000 26.71 16.90 -1.89
CA ALA A 1000 27.46 16.80 -3.15
C ALA A 1000 27.20 15.49 -3.90
N VAL A 1001 27.23 15.55 -5.24
CA VAL A 1001 27.16 14.38 -6.12
C VAL A 1001 28.33 14.41 -7.11
N PRO A 1002 29.03 13.27 -7.34
CA PRO A 1002 30.17 13.22 -8.27
C PRO A 1002 29.81 13.63 -9.70
N TYR A 1003 30.69 14.38 -10.35
CA TYR A 1003 30.49 14.87 -11.73
C TYR A 1003 30.31 13.75 -12.77
N LEU A 1004 30.98 12.60 -12.60
CA LEU A 1004 31.03 11.51 -13.59
C LEU A 1004 30.06 10.37 -13.25
N ALA A 1005 29.28 9.89 -14.24
CA ALA A 1005 28.31 8.81 -14.02
C ALA A 1005 28.95 7.52 -13.46
N ALA A 1006 30.18 7.18 -13.88
CA ALA A 1006 30.92 6.01 -13.39
C ALA A 1006 31.28 6.06 -11.89
N LEU A 1007 31.35 7.26 -11.31
CA LEU A 1007 31.54 7.49 -9.87
C LEU A 1007 30.21 7.47 -9.09
N ARG A 1008 29.08 7.68 -9.77
CA ARG A 1008 27.74 7.68 -9.17
C ARG A 1008 27.09 6.30 -9.18
N PHE A 1009 27.19 5.58 -10.29
CA PHE A 1009 26.44 4.35 -10.56
C PHE A 1009 27.28 3.08 -10.42
N THR A 1010 26.63 2.00 -9.99
CA THR A 1010 27.15 0.62 -10.10
C THR A 1010 27.12 0.14 -11.55
N ASP A 1011 27.70 -1.02 -11.86
CA ASP A 1011 27.65 -1.56 -13.24
C ASP A 1011 26.21 -1.78 -13.74
N ALA A 1012 25.30 -2.16 -12.84
CA ALA A 1012 23.88 -2.27 -13.14
C ALA A 1012 23.25 -0.89 -13.42
N GLY A 1013 23.59 0.12 -12.61
CA GLY A 1013 23.14 1.50 -12.83
C GLY A 1013 23.66 2.11 -14.13
N LEU A 1014 24.92 1.85 -14.50
CA LEU A 1014 25.50 2.30 -15.78
C LEU A 1014 24.81 1.66 -16.98
N THR A 1015 24.38 0.40 -16.86
CA THR A 1015 23.59 -0.26 -17.90
C THR A 1015 22.25 0.45 -18.12
N LYS A 1016 21.60 0.93 -17.05
CA LYS A 1016 20.40 1.77 -17.16
C LYS A 1016 20.72 3.15 -17.73
N HIS A 1017 21.81 3.77 -17.29
CA HIS A 1017 22.24 5.09 -17.78
C HIS A 1017 22.50 5.10 -19.29
N ALA A 1018 23.10 4.05 -19.85
CA ALA A 1018 23.25 3.91 -21.29
C ALA A 1018 21.91 3.87 -22.05
N GLN A 1019 20.85 3.31 -21.44
CA GLN A 1019 19.50 3.33 -22.03
C GLN A 1019 18.87 4.74 -21.96
N TRP A 1020 19.17 5.51 -20.91
CA TRP A 1020 18.81 6.93 -20.82
C TRP A 1020 19.52 7.76 -21.90
N GLN A 1021 20.83 7.60 -22.06
CA GLN A 1021 21.59 8.29 -23.10
C GLN A 1021 21.04 8.01 -24.50
N ARG A 1022 20.75 6.73 -24.81
CA ARG A 1022 20.11 6.35 -26.08
C ARG A 1022 18.74 7.01 -26.27
N THR A 1023 17.96 7.15 -25.20
CA THR A 1023 16.66 7.84 -25.24
C THR A 1023 16.85 9.31 -25.60
N TRP A 1024 17.79 10.00 -24.96
CA TRP A 1024 18.10 11.40 -25.26
C TRP A 1024 18.60 11.61 -26.69
N ASP A 1025 19.44 10.71 -27.20
CA ASP A 1025 19.91 10.80 -28.60
C ASP A 1025 18.77 10.68 -29.61
N LEU A 1026 17.81 9.77 -29.36
CA LEU A 1026 16.61 9.64 -30.18
C LEU A 1026 15.70 10.88 -30.07
N GLN A 1027 15.58 11.46 -28.88
CA GLN A 1027 14.83 12.72 -28.70
C GLN A 1027 15.48 13.87 -29.50
N ARG A 1028 16.82 13.99 -29.49
CA ARG A 1028 17.53 15.01 -30.29
C ARG A 1028 17.33 14.83 -31.78
N GLN A 1029 17.36 13.58 -32.26
CA GLN A 1029 17.06 13.27 -33.66
C GLN A 1029 15.64 13.69 -34.05
N GLU A 1030 14.66 13.40 -33.19
CA GLU A 1030 13.27 13.83 -33.39
C GLU A 1030 13.15 15.35 -33.42
N ASP A 1031 13.79 16.07 -32.48
CA ASP A 1031 13.79 17.54 -32.43
C ASP A 1031 14.47 18.16 -33.67
N ALA A 1032 15.47 17.48 -34.25
CA ALA A 1032 16.10 17.86 -35.52
C ALA A 1032 15.25 17.52 -36.77
N GLY A 1033 14.02 17.02 -36.59
CA GLY A 1033 13.10 16.68 -37.68
C GLY A 1033 13.36 15.32 -38.33
N VAL A 1034 14.23 14.48 -37.75
CA VAL A 1034 14.50 13.13 -38.27
C VAL A 1034 13.33 12.22 -37.96
N LYS A 1035 12.79 11.55 -38.98
CA LYS A 1035 11.70 10.59 -38.83
C LYS A 1035 12.23 9.27 -38.26
N LEU A 1036 11.86 8.95 -37.02
CA LEU A 1036 12.26 7.71 -36.36
C LEU A 1036 11.50 6.50 -36.90
N ALA A 1037 12.19 5.34 -37.00
CA ALA A 1037 11.62 4.09 -37.50
C ALA A 1037 10.66 3.41 -36.50
N ALA A 1038 10.76 3.75 -35.21
CA ALA A 1038 9.92 3.24 -34.13
C ALA A 1038 9.76 4.31 -33.04
N PRO A 1039 8.74 4.20 -32.16
CA PRO A 1039 8.60 5.09 -31.01
C PRO A 1039 9.83 5.03 -30.09
N ILE A 1040 10.18 6.18 -29.49
CA ILE A 1040 11.29 6.26 -28.52
C ILE A 1040 10.96 5.37 -27.30
N PRO A 1041 11.82 4.41 -26.93
CA PRO A 1041 11.58 3.54 -25.78
C PRO A 1041 11.67 4.34 -24.47
N VAL A 1042 10.81 4.00 -23.50
CA VAL A 1042 10.87 4.61 -22.16
C VAL A 1042 12.09 4.05 -21.43
N PRO A 1043 12.98 4.91 -20.90
CA PRO A 1043 14.13 4.44 -20.15
C PRO A 1043 13.70 3.88 -18.78
N PRO A 1044 14.44 2.89 -18.24
CA PRO A 1044 14.10 2.27 -16.97
C PRO A 1044 14.32 3.23 -15.79
N LYS A 1045 13.46 3.13 -14.77
CA LYS A 1045 13.67 3.83 -13.49
C LYS A 1045 14.84 3.22 -12.71
N TYR A 1046 15.59 4.06 -12.01
CA TYR A 1046 16.62 3.67 -11.07
C TYR A 1046 16.03 3.19 -9.74
N ASP A 1047 16.81 2.42 -9.00
CA ASP A 1047 16.57 1.96 -7.63
C ASP A 1047 17.84 2.19 -6.78
N GLN A 1048 17.74 2.11 -5.45
CA GLN A 1048 18.85 2.45 -4.54
C GLN A 1048 20.15 1.68 -4.86
N LYS A 1049 20.04 0.39 -5.23
CA LYS A 1049 21.17 -0.48 -5.59
C LYS A 1049 21.89 -0.12 -6.89
N ASP A 1050 21.30 0.75 -7.71
CA ASP A 1050 21.93 1.22 -8.94
C ASP A 1050 22.98 2.31 -8.66
N TYR A 1051 22.95 2.93 -7.48
CA TYR A 1051 23.90 3.93 -7.02
C TYR A 1051 24.99 3.29 -6.16
N ARG A 1052 26.21 3.84 -6.21
CA ARG A 1052 27.34 3.39 -5.39
C ARG A 1052 27.21 3.81 -3.92
N ASP A 1053 26.52 4.92 -3.67
CA ASP A 1053 26.29 5.48 -2.34
C ASP A 1053 24.80 5.81 -2.18
N SER A 1054 24.25 5.52 -1.01
CA SER A 1054 22.85 5.81 -0.67
C SER A 1054 22.56 7.31 -0.66
N ARG A 1055 23.56 8.17 -0.38
CA ARG A 1055 23.44 9.63 -0.43
C ARG A 1055 23.09 10.12 -1.82
N TYR A 1056 23.70 9.54 -2.86
CA TYR A 1056 23.41 9.91 -4.25
C TYR A 1056 21.97 9.55 -4.60
N TRP A 1057 21.50 8.37 -4.17
CA TRP A 1057 20.11 7.99 -4.33
C TRP A 1057 19.14 8.97 -3.66
N SER A 1058 19.43 9.42 -2.43
CA SER A 1058 18.55 10.40 -1.76
C SER A 1058 18.50 11.75 -2.48
N LEU A 1059 19.59 12.15 -3.15
CA LEU A 1059 19.67 13.41 -3.90
C LEU A 1059 19.15 13.28 -5.34
N ARG A 1060 19.00 12.08 -5.90
CA ARG A 1060 18.70 11.85 -7.32
C ARG A 1060 17.43 11.08 -7.62
N GLY A 1061 17.07 10.12 -6.78
CA GLY A 1061 15.84 9.33 -6.91
C GLY A 1061 15.78 8.40 -8.13
N LYS A 1062 14.55 8.00 -8.47
CA LYS A 1062 14.24 6.99 -9.51
C LYS A 1062 14.44 7.50 -10.93
N LEU A 1063 14.46 8.82 -11.13
CA LEU A 1063 14.62 9.45 -12.43
C LEU A 1063 15.96 10.20 -12.58
N ASP A 1064 16.86 10.10 -11.60
CA ASP A 1064 18.15 10.82 -11.56
C ASP A 1064 18.01 12.35 -11.63
N VAL A 1065 16.96 12.90 -11.01
CA VAL A 1065 16.69 14.35 -10.97
C VAL A 1065 17.75 15.04 -10.10
N PRO A 1066 18.51 16.03 -10.61
CA PRO A 1066 19.54 16.73 -9.83
C PRO A 1066 18.92 17.56 -8.70
N LYS A 1067 19.14 17.16 -7.44
CA LYS A 1067 18.71 17.92 -6.24
C LYS A 1067 19.86 18.33 -5.33
N GLU A 1068 21.07 17.85 -5.62
CA GLU A 1068 22.29 18.23 -4.92
C GLU A 1068 22.56 19.74 -5.00
N ARG A 1069 23.34 20.26 -4.04
CA ARG A 1069 23.83 21.66 -4.03
C ARG A 1069 25.18 21.78 -4.72
N PHE A 1070 25.99 20.72 -4.64
CA PHE A 1070 27.38 20.74 -5.08
C PHE A 1070 27.70 19.60 -6.03
N ILE A 1071 28.65 19.85 -6.92
CA ILE A 1071 29.30 18.85 -7.75
C ILE A 1071 30.61 18.51 -7.06
N SER A 1072 30.87 17.25 -6.74
CA SER A 1072 32.19 16.83 -6.28
C SER A 1072 33.06 16.35 -7.45
N TYR A 1073 34.37 16.55 -7.34
CA TYR A 1073 35.37 16.05 -8.29
C TYR A 1073 36.34 15.06 -7.63
N PRO A 1074 35.87 13.87 -7.19
CA PRO A 1074 36.75 12.87 -6.58
C PRO A 1074 37.88 12.45 -7.52
N GLY A 1075 39.09 12.34 -6.99
CA GLY A 1075 40.29 11.99 -7.75
C GLY A 1075 40.91 13.16 -8.53
N CYS A 1076 40.40 14.39 -8.32
CA CYS A 1076 40.91 15.62 -8.93
C CYS A 1076 41.62 16.56 -7.91
N GLU A 1077 41.91 16.05 -6.71
CA GLU A 1077 42.60 16.74 -5.62
C GLU A 1077 44.05 17.06 -5.99
N SER A 1078 44.55 18.25 -5.64
CA SER A 1078 45.94 18.66 -5.97
C SER A 1078 46.97 17.82 -5.21
N ASP A 1079 48.13 17.57 -5.82
CA ASP A 1079 49.27 16.95 -5.13
C ASP A 1079 49.86 17.84 -4.02
N GLU A 1080 49.57 19.14 -4.03
CA GLU A 1080 50.08 20.09 -3.02
C GLU A 1080 49.33 20.00 -1.68
N ASP A 1081 48.00 19.89 -1.70
CA ASP A 1081 47.16 19.95 -0.49
C ASP A 1081 46.27 18.71 -0.27
N GLY A 1082 46.02 17.90 -1.30
CA GLY A 1082 45.15 16.73 -1.25
C GLY A 1082 43.69 17.04 -0.92
N GLU A 1083 43.26 18.31 -1.04
CA GLU A 1083 41.92 18.70 -0.59
C GLU A 1083 40.83 18.35 -1.61
N PRO A 1084 39.69 17.79 -1.17
CA PRO A 1084 38.54 17.54 -2.03
C PRO A 1084 38.05 18.80 -2.75
N VAL A 1085 37.74 18.66 -4.04
CA VAL A 1085 37.36 19.77 -4.92
C VAL A 1085 35.85 19.72 -5.23
N TYR A 1086 35.20 20.88 -5.13
CA TYR A 1086 33.76 21.05 -5.32
C TYR A 1086 33.44 22.17 -6.33
N GLY A 1087 32.33 22.04 -7.03
CA GLY A 1087 31.71 23.07 -7.86
C GLY A 1087 30.25 23.28 -7.53
N TRP A 1088 29.63 24.32 -8.08
CA TRP A 1088 28.22 24.61 -7.83
C TRP A 1088 27.32 23.78 -8.76
N ALA A 1089 26.31 23.11 -8.22
CA ALA A 1089 25.38 22.32 -9.04
C ALA A 1089 24.41 23.18 -9.85
N GLY A 1090 24.29 24.48 -9.59
CA GLY A 1090 23.48 25.40 -10.40
C GLY A 1090 24.12 25.87 -11.70
N TRP A 1091 25.39 25.53 -11.95
CA TRP A 1091 26.04 25.83 -13.23
C TRP A 1091 25.33 25.14 -14.40
N ASP A 1092 25.19 25.86 -15.51
CA ASP A 1092 24.77 25.26 -16.77
C ASP A 1092 25.86 24.33 -17.34
N HIS A 1093 25.56 23.65 -18.45
CA HIS A 1093 26.48 22.68 -19.02
C HIS A 1093 27.79 23.33 -19.52
N LEU A 1094 27.74 24.58 -19.98
CA LEU A 1094 28.91 25.33 -20.46
C LEU A 1094 29.83 25.71 -19.30
N GLN A 1095 29.26 26.27 -18.23
CA GLN A 1095 29.99 26.63 -17.01
C GLN A 1095 30.64 25.40 -16.36
N ARG A 1096 29.94 24.26 -16.33
CA ARG A 1096 30.50 22.98 -15.85
C ARG A 1096 31.67 22.52 -16.72
N ALA A 1097 31.58 22.63 -18.04
CA ALA A 1097 32.67 22.27 -18.95
C ALA A 1097 33.87 23.21 -18.78
N GLN A 1098 33.64 24.52 -18.64
CA GLN A 1098 34.68 25.51 -18.34
C GLN A 1098 35.41 25.19 -17.03
N ALA A 1099 34.67 24.94 -15.95
CA ALA A 1099 35.24 24.59 -14.66
C ALA A 1099 36.07 23.29 -14.71
N LEU A 1100 35.55 22.24 -15.37
CA LEU A 1100 36.25 20.97 -15.50
C LEU A 1100 37.51 21.07 -16.37
N VAL A 1101 37.47 21.84 -17.47
CA VAL A 1101 38.64 22.06 -18.34
C VAL A 1101 39.68 22.96 -17.68
N ALA A 1102 39.26 23.97 -16.92
CA ALA A 1102 40.18 24.78 -16.12
C ALA A 1102 40.92 23.91 -15.09
N LEU A 1103 40.19 23.06 -14.36
CA LEU A 1103 40.77 22.10 -13.42
C LEU A 1103 41.71 21.11 -14.14
N TYR A 1104 41.31 20.60 -15.31
CA TYR A 1104 42.12 19.68 -16.12
C TYR A 1104 43.45 20.30 -16.54
N ASN A 1105 43.40 21.54 -17.05
CA ASN A 1105 44.58 22.25 -17.50
C ASN A 1105 45.53 22.59 -16.34
N ASP A 1106 45.01 22.96 -15.17
CA ASP A 1106 45.82 23.15 -13.97
C ASP A 1106 46.55 21.86 -13.59
N ARG A 1107 45.85 20.73 -13.47
CA ARG A 1107 46.46 19.42 -13.16
C ARG A 1107 47.47 18.95 -14.21
N LYS A 1108 47.18 19.17 -15.49
CA LYS A 1108 48.07 18.77 -16.59
C LYS A 1108 49.32 19.64 -16.67
N THR A 1109 49.18 20.96 -16.59
CA THR A 1109 50.28 21.90 -16.90
C THR A 1109 51.10 22.29 -15.69
N ARG A 1110 50.47 22.48 -14.53
CA ARG A 1110 51.14 22.89 -13.29
C ARG A 1110 51.71 21.70 -12.54
N GLU A 1111 50.94 20.61 -12.42
CA GLU A 1111 51.32 19.43 -11.62
C GLU A 1111 51.84 18.26 -12.47
N GLY A 1112 51.69 18.30 -13.80
CA GLY A 1112 52.25 17.30 -14.70
C GLY A 1112 51.61 15.91 -14.56
N TRP A 1113 50.30 15.84 -14.27
CA TRP A 1113 49.60 14.58 -14.09
C TRP A 1113 49.70 13.65 -15.30
N ASP A 1114 49.78 12.35 -15.01
CA ASP A 1114 49.82 11.31 -16.02
C ASP A 1114 48.44 11.04 -16.66
N LYS A 1115 48.45 10.19 -17.67
CA LYS A 1115 47.27 9.76 -18.42
C LYS A 1115 46.17 9.19 -17.51
N ASP A 1116 46.50 8.36 -16.54
CA ASP A 1116 45.51 7.60 -15.79
C ASP A 1116 44.71 8.51 -14.86
N ARG A 1117 45.37 9.52 -14.27
CA ARG A 1117 44.73 10.56 -13.44
C ARG A 1117 43.93 11.58 -14.27
N LEU A 1118 44.37 11.89 -15.48
CA LEU A 1118 43.68 12.82 -16.39
C LEU A 1118 42.45 12.21 -17.10
N THR A 1119 42.45 10.89 -17.29
CA THR A 1119 41.38 10.14 -17.98
C THR A 1119 39.95 10.39 -17.44
N PRO A 1120 39.67 10.31 -16.12
CA PRO A 1120 38.31 10.53 -15.61
C PRO A 1120 37.77 11.95 -15.90
N MET A 1121 38.64 12.96 -15.90
CA MET A 1121 38.24 14.34 -16.20
C MET A 1121 37.80 14.49 -17.67
N LEU A 1122 38.54 13.87 -18.59
CA LEU A 1122 38.15 13.81 -20.01
C LEU A 1122 36.87 13.00 -20.22
N ALA A 1123 36.65 11.94 -19.44
CA ALA A 1123 35.39 11.20 -19.47
C ALA A 1123 34.19 12.05 -19.00
N GLY A 1124 34.37 12.90 -17.99
CA GLY A 1124 33.33 13.84 -17.57
C GLY A 1124 33.04 14.91 -18.63
N LEU A 1125 34.07 15.40 -19.32
CA LEU A 1125 33.89 16.33 -20.44
C LEU A 1125 33.11 15.66 -21.59
N LEU A 1126 33.39 14.39 -21.89
CA LEU A 1126 32.65 13.61 -22.88
C LEU A 1126 31.14 13.50 -22.54
N GLU A 1127 30.79 13.33 -21.25
CA GLU A 1127 29.38 13.31 -20.81
C GLU A 1127 28.67 14.66 -20.98
N LEU A 1128 29.41 15.79 -20.98
CA LEU A 1128 28.87 17.13 -21.15
C LEU A 1128 28.69 17.55 -22.62
N ILE A 1129 29.52 17.06 -23.54
CA ILE A 1129 29.50 17.46 -24.96
C ILE A 1129 28.12 17.38 -25.62
N PRO A 1130 27.32 16.29 -25.47
CA PRO A 1130 25.99 16.23 -26.08
C PRO A 1130 25.05 17.35 -25.62
N TRP A 1131 25.19 17.81 -24.37
CA TRP A 1131 24.40 18.90 -23.83
C TRP A 1131 24.88 20.28 -24.30
N LEU A 1132 26.20 20.45 -24.45
CA LEU A 1132 26.79 21.65 -25.07
C LEU A 1132 26.30 21.81 -26.51
N LYS A 1133 26.34 20.73 -27.29
CA LYS A 1133 25.84 20.70 -28.67
C LYS A 1133 24.36 21.06 -28.76
N GLN A 1134 23.58 20.62 -27.78
CA GLN A 1134 22.14 20.83 -27.76
C GLN A 1134 21.76 22.26 -27.36
N TRP A 1135 22.38 22.83 -26.33
CA TRP A 1135 21.93 24.09 -25.71
C TRP A 1135 22.88 25.28 -25.83
N HIS A 1136 24.13 25.06 -26.25
CA HIS A 1136 25.19 26.08 -26.24
C HIS A 1136 26.05 26.07 -27.54
N ASN A 1137 25.51 25.62 -28.68
CA ASN A 1137 26.27 25.47 -29.93
C ASN A 1137 25.91 26.46 -31.05
N GLU A 1138 25.11 27.47 -30.72
CA GLU A 1138 24.95 28.65 -31.56
C GLU A 1138 26.23 29.51 -31.50
N PRO A 1139 26.56 30.28 -32.55
CA PRO A 1139 27.72 31.17 -32.54
C PRO A 1139 27.68 32.11 -31.33
N ASN A 1140 28.65 31.99 -30.44
CA ASN A 1140 28.68 32.76 -29.20
C ASN A 1140 29.47 34.07 -29.39
N ALA A 1141 28.80 35.22 -29.24
CA ALA A 1141 29.41 36.54 -29.41
C ALA A 1141 30.51 36.85 -28.38
N GLU A 1142 30.45 36.25 -27.19
CA GLU A 1142 31.47 36.42 -26.15
C GLU A 1142 32.77 35.66 -26.46
N PHE A 1143 32.71 34.69 -27.38
CA PHE A 1143 33.84 33.85 -27.80
C PHE A 1143 34.10 33.96 -29.30
N ASP A 1144 34.08 35.18 -29.85
CA ASP A 1144 34.40 35.48 -31.26
C ASP A 1144 33.59 34.65 -32.29
N GLY A 1145 32.35 34.29 -31.95
CA GLY A 1145 31.47 33.50 -32.82
C GLY A 1145 31.73 31.98 -32.80
N LEU A 1146 32.56 31.49 -31.87
CA LEU A 1146 32.80 30.05 -31.69
C LEU A 1146 31.51 29.32 -31.30
N ARG A 1147 31.41 28.07 -31.76
CA ARG A 1147 30.35 27.12 -31.39
C ARG A 1147 30.87 26.25 -30.26
N MET A 1148 30.40 26.48 -29.03
CA MET A 1148 31.09 25.94 -27.84
C MET A 1148 31.08 24.41 -27.79
N GLY A 1149 30.00 23.75 -28.21
CA GLY A 1149 29.95 22.29 -28.29
C GLY A 1149 30.97 21.70 -29.25
N ASP A 1150 31.14 22.31 -30.43
CA ASP A 1150 32.13 21.88 -31.43
C ASP A 1150 33.57 22.17 -30.95
N SER A 1151 33.79 23.32 -30.29
CA SER A 1151 35.09 23.69 -29.73
C SER A 1151 35.55 22.75 -28.62
N TYR A 1152 34.67 22.37 -27.68
CA TYR A 1152 35.01 21.44 -26.60
C TYR A 1152 35.18 20.00 -27.09
N GLU A 1153 34.45 19.59 -28.12
CA GLU A 1153 34.69 18.30 -28.78
C GLU A 1153 36.06 18.27 -29.46
N ALA A 1154 36.44 19.32 -30.19
CA ALA A 1154 37.76 19.43 -30.80
C ALA A 1154 38.90 19.44 -29.76
N PHE A 1155 38.68 20.08 -28.61
CA PHE A 1155 39.59 20.03 -27.47
C PHE A 1155 39.75 18.60 -26.94
N LEU A 1156 38.64 17.90 -26.66
CA LEU A 1156 38.65 16.51 -26.19
C LEU A 1156 39.38 15.59 -27.17
N ASP A 1157 39.11 15.70 -28.48
CA ASP A 1157 39.77 14.90 -29.52
C ASP A 1157 41.28 15.20 -29.64
N GLY A 1158 41.69 16.45 -29.39
CA GLY A 1158 43.10 16.83 -29.30
C GLY A 1158 43.80 16.15 -28.13
N GLU A 1159 43.19 16.21 -26.95
CA GLU A 1159 43.71 15.62 -25.71
C GLU A 1159 43.73 14.08 -25.76
N CYS A 1160 42.68 13.46 -26.29
CA CYS A 1160 42.65 12.01 -26.51
C CYS A 1160 43.79 11.55 -27.43
N ARG A 1161 44.06 12.28 -28.52
CA ARG A 1161 45.20 11.98 -29.40
C ARG A 1161 46.53 12.13 -28.70
N ALA A 1162 46.71 13.19 -27.91
CA ALA A 1162 47.94 13.43 -27.16
C ALA A 1162 48.24 12.34 -26.12
N LEU A 1163 47.20 11.78 -25.47
CA LEU A 1163 47.32 10.76 -24.42
C LEU A 1163 47.15 9.32 -24.92
N GLY A 1164 46.93 9.11 -26.22
CA GLY A 1164 46.63 7.78 -26.79
C GLY A 1164 45.37 7.15 -26.20
N LEU A 1165 44.31 7.94 -26.05
CA LEU A 1165 42.99 7.54 -25.59
C LEU A 1165 41.99 7.55 -26.76
N THR A 1166 40.90 6.81 -26.60
CA THR A 1166 39.74 6.83 -27.50
C THR A 1166 38.47 7.20 -26.72
N PRO A 1167 37.43 7.76 -27.36
CA PRO A 1167 36.15 7.99 -26.69
C PRO A 1167 35.58 6.73 -26.03
N ASP A 1168 35.72 5.56 -26.68
CA ASP A 1168 35.34 4.26 -26.11
C ASP A 1168 36.10 3.92 -24.83
N SER A 1169 37.39 4.27 -24.75
CA SER A 1169 38.17 4.07 -23.52
C SER A 1169 37.68 4.96 -22.37
N LEU A 1170 37.22 6.19 -22.68
CA LEU A 1170 36.63 7.08 -21.68
C LEU A 1170 35.29 6.53 -21.17
N LEU A 1171 34.40 6.06 -22.06
CA LEU A 1171 33.10 5.46 -21.68
C LEU A 1171 33.25 4.17 -20.84
N ARG A 1172 34.31 3.40 -21.07
CA ARG A 1172 34.61 2.17 -20.33
C ARG A 1172 35.38 2.41 -19.04
N TRP A 1173 35.85 3.63 -18.77
CA TRP A 1173 36.58 3.93 -17.55
C TRP A 1173 35.74 3.60 -16.31
N ARG A 1174 36.37 3.02 -15.28
CA ARG A 1174 35.76 2.71 -13.99
C ARG A 1174 36.72 3.10 -12.88
N PRO A 1175 36.23 3.61 -11.73
CA PRO A 1175 37.09 3.84 -10.58
C PRO A 1175 37.68 2.52 -10.08
N VAL A 1176 38.91 2.57 -9.59
CA VAL A 1176 39.57 1.43 -8.93
C VAL A 1176 38.73 1.04 -7.70
N ARG A 1177 38.52 -0.27 -7.51
CA ARG A 1177 37.70 -0.80 -6.42
C ARG A 1177 38.35 -0.66 -5.05
#